data_AF-A0A9E3TLT9-F1
#
_entry.id   AF-A0A9E3TLT9-F1
#
_cell.length_a   1.000
_cell.length_b   1.000
_cell.length_c   1.000
_cell.angle_alpha   90.00
_cell.angle_beta   90.00
_cell.angle_gamma   90.00
#
_symmetry.space_group_name_H-M   'P 1'
#
loop_
_entity.id
_entity.type
_entity.pdbx_description
1 polymer ?
#
loop_
_entity_poly.entity_id
_entity_poly.type
_entity_poly.pdbx_seq_one_letter_code
_entity_poly.pdbx_strand_id
1 'polypeptide(L)'
;MRYLLRVVISSFILGPTRLSADDWPMWRHDAARSAESQERLPDNLSLLWTRELPPLKPAFRTKRLQFDASYEPIVMGKTMFVGSSFNDSLTAYDTDTGRELWRFYTEGPVRFAPVAWEDRVFVGSDDGNVYCLNAIDGTLRWKLKAVPSDRKVVGNGRLISMWPIRGGLVLQDGKIYFAAGVWSFEGVFVYCVDAKTGEVLWRNDESGYVYGVHPHGAEAFGGVTPQGYLVVNERELIVPCGQAYPATFDLATGKLKEFELPAPGRLPGSYFASADLRRGEVTLDKEMNSDLHEDKTYVGRGVAGARTTIKVRDRTFSFSEIEGVEGDVSSLLAADGKLFAVKLDGRILCFGPKSTRKATTYAIGDSTAANDPAPITDRTEPIVKLAAGHRGFAVVRGVRSFEWLMQLVKHTELQLIVIEQSQERVATWRRLLDDQRLYAQRVTLFVADPATFRLPPYFASFEIVDSTAIADSIANIAVEDTTSFQSLRPYGGMAILACSVSAHESLASAIESTERGPFTLERLGPFSIVHRDGSIEGAVNYTGGWSSPDEHVRAPLGVLWFDDTLGHFKRSPQPWFVDGVMISLPKDWMEKHRTGRKPPYDLLPPVVSDVYTGRVIEPGEALLSQVRLPARVQDGPQPSQYRPPTQVDAWKPKQPIIGDRINPLTGEKEPRTIPKSYGCDGGVDYGNFFTMRSGTPAFYDKRLESGVCNISGPRSGCTNSIIPACGVLNVPYFYEGCTCSYPLPAGLTLVNMPPTHEQWASWGPGSVESIQRVGINFGAPGDRMTEEGTLWLEHPIRGGMSPDVHVSVEPESAEYFYRHSVWIRGGEGWPWVAASGVKGASAVKITGLKPGLYTLRLYFAEMDDDPSPRRFTIAVGQQTLVADLDVIKEAGGAMQSIVRETNSLSVGSELRVDLTELTGKTLLSGIEVIRE
;
A
#
# COMPACT_ATOMS: atom_id res chain seq x y z
N MET A 1 55.37 44.09 -57.01
CA MET A 1 54.93 43.66 -55.66
C MET A 1 53.57 42.99 -55.83
N ARG A 2 53.40 41.78 -55.30
CA ARG A 2 52.30 40.83 -55.55
C ARG A 2 50.96 41.34 -55.01
N TYR A 3 49.81 40.96 -55.60
CA TYR A 3 48.68 40.34 -54.88
C TYR A 3 47.73 39.63 -55.85
N LEU A 4 47.36 38.41 -55.45
CA LEU A 4 46.72 37.34 -56.21
C LEU A 4 45.19 37.33 -56.03
N LEU A 5 44.55 36.85 -57.10
CA LEU A 5 43.18 36.34 -57.21
C LEU A 5 42.82 35.35 -56.08
N ARG A 6 41.60 35.46 -55.50
CA ARG A 6 40.98 34.36 -54.73
C ARG A 6 39.62 34.00 -55.34
N VAL A 7 39.57 32.78 -55.86
CA VAL A 7 38.41 32.05 -56.36
C VAL A 7 37.60 31.54 -55.16
N VAL A 8 36.27 31.74 -55.18
CA VAL A 8 35.34 31.11 -54.23
C VAL A 8 34.77 29.86 -54.89
N ILE A 9 35.18 28.69 -54.40
CA ILE A 9 34.60 27.39 -54.77
C ILE A 9 33.44 27.12 -53.80
N SER A 10 32.22 27.04 -54.33
CA SER A 10 31.06 26.53 -53.58
C SER A 10 31.01 25.02 -53.71
N SER A 11 31.38 24.30 -52.65
CA SER A 11 31.19 22.85 -52.55
C SER A 11 29.86 22.56 -51.85
N PHE A 12 28.85 22.15 -52.60
CA PHE A 12 27.65 21.50 -52.06
C PHE A 12 28.01 20.06 -51.66
N ILE A 13 28.23 19.82 -50.36
CA ILE A 13 28.23 18.48 -49.80
C ILE A 13 26.78 18.17 -49.38
N LEU A 14 26.03 17.56 -50.30
CA LEU A 14 24.79 16.84 -49.97
C LEU A 14 25.19 15.51 -49.33
N GLY A 15 25.53 15.54 -48.05
CA GLY A 15 25.51 14.34 -47.23
C GLY A 15 24.06 13.88 -47.06
N PRO A 16 23.75 12.57 -47.09
CA PRO A 16 22.42 12.12 -46.73
C PRO A 16 22.17 12.57 -45.29
N THR A 17 21.16 13.41 -45.08
CA THR A 17 20.62 13.66 -43.75
C THR A 17 20.08 12.34 -43.25
N ARG A 18 20.90 11.56 -42.53
CA ARG A 18 20.40 10.50 -41.67
C ARG A 18 19.45 11.19 -40.69
N LEU A 19 18.17 10.98 -40.90
CA LEU A 19 17.16 11.30 -39.91
C LEU A 19 17.53 10.50 -38.66
N SER A 20 17.96 11.20 -37.61
CA SER A 20 18.03 10.58 -36.30
C SER A 20 16.59 10.37 -35.87
N ALA A 21 16.18 9.11 -35.70
CA ALA A 21 14.93 8.79 -35.03
C ALA A 21 15.01 9.32 -33.59
N ASP A 22 13.87 9.77 -33.08
CA ASP A 22 13.74 10.20 -31.69
C ASP A 22 13.28 9.00 -30.86
N ASP A 23 13.68 8.95 -29.60
CA ASP A 23 13.22 7.91 -28.68
C ASP A 23 11.91 8.36 -28.00
N TRP A 24 11.19 7.40 -27.42
CA TRP A 24 10.09 7.66 -26.50
C TRP A 24 10.38 6.97 -25.17
N PRO A 25 11.38 7.45 -24.41
CA PRO A 25 12.04 6.68 -23.35
C PRO A 25 11.21 6.51 -22.07
N MET A 26 10.11 7.25 -21.92
CA MET A 26 9.25 7.18 -20.75
C MET A 26 7.79 7.44 -21.10
N TRP A 27 6.87 7.13 -20.20
CA TRP A 27 5.45 7.41 -20.41
C TRP A 27 5.24 8.89 -20.76
N ARG A 28 4.51 9.13 -21.86
CA ARG A 28 4.30 10.46 -22.45
C ARG A 28 5.61 11.22 -22.74
N HIS A 29 6.58 10.51 -23.29
CA HIS A 29 7.82 10.99 -23.89
C HIS A 29 8.92 11.41 -22.91
N ASP A 30 8.65 12.33 -21.99
CA ASP A 30 9.67 12.96 -21.14
C ASP A 30 9.23 13.11 -19.68
N ALA A 31 10.10 13.68 -18.84
CA ALA A 31 9.88 13.81 -17.40
C ALA A 31 8.71 14.75 -17.06
N ALA A 32 8.39 15.68 -17.96
CA ALA A 32 7.24 16.57 -17.85
C ALA A 32 5.93 15.93 -18.33
N ARG A 33 5.99 14.72 -18.91
CA ARG A 33 4.85 14.00 -19.52
C ARG A 33 4.21 14.82 -20.65
N SER A 34 5.04 15.56 -21.40
CA SER A 34 4.60 16.52 -22.41
C SER A 34 3.80 15.87 -23.54
N ALA A 35 4.11 14.60 -23.84
CA ALA A 35 3.69 13.91 -25.06
C ALA A 35 4.02 14.68 -26.35
N GLU A 36 5.12 15.44 -26.33
CA GLU A 36 5.66 16.12 -27.49
C GLU A 36 6.98 15.46 -27.92
N SER A 37 7.07 14.97 -29.16
CA SER A 37 8.29 14.41 -29.73
C SER A 37 8.75 15.17 -30.98
N GLN A 38 10.06 15.16 -31.25
CA GLN A 38 10.64 15.70 -32.48
C GLN A 38 10.77 14.67 -33.61
N GLU A 39 10.27 13.44 -33.37
CA GLU A 39 10.24 12.33 -34.34
C GLU A 39 9.66 12.78 -35.68
N ARG A 40 10.19 12.22 -36.77
CA ARG A 40 9.73 12.52 -38.13
C ARG A 40 8.99 11.32 -38.70
N LEU A 41 7.67 11.40 -38.64
CA LEU A 41 6.79 10.39 -39.21
C LEU A 41 6.64 10.55 -40.74
N PRO A 42 6.46 9.45 -41.48
CA PRO A 42 6.05 9.49 -42.87
C PRO A 42 4.74 10.27 -43.08
N ASP A 43 4.60 10.90 -44.25
CA ASP A 43 3.36 11.61 -44.62
C ASP A 43 2.17 10.65 -44.68
N ASN A 44 2.40 9.44 -45.21
CA ASN A 44 1.41 8.38 -45.31
C ASN A 44 1.83 7.19 -44.43
N LEU A 45 1.02 6.89 -43.43
CA LEU A 45 1.22 5.78 -42.50
C LEU A 45 0.48 4.54 -43.00
N SER A 46 1.15 3.39 -42.97
CA SER A 46 0.55 2.08 -43.25
C SER A 46 0.85 1.10 -42.11
N LEU A 47 -0.12 0.26 -41.77
CA LEU A 47 0.03 -0.78 -40.76
C LEU A 47 1.16 -1.75 -41.17
N LEU A 48 2.16 -1.89 -40.31
CA LEU A 48 3.31 -2.79 -40.49
C LEU A 48 3.09 -4.11 -39.76
N TRP A 49 2.65 -4.05 -38.50
CA TRP A 49 2.33 -5.23 -37.71
C TRP A 49 1.33 -4.93 -36.60
N THR A 50 0.71 -5.97 -36.08
CA THR A 50 -0.16 -5.96 -34.89
C THR A 50 0.30 -7.03 -33.91
N ARG A 51 0.39 -6.68 -32.63
CA ARG A 51 0.67 -7.58 -31.52
C ARG A 51 -0.56 -7.63 -30.63
N GLU A 52 -1.13 -8.80 -30.45
CA GLU A 52 -2.27 -9.00 -29.57
C GLU A 52 -1.77 -9.48 -28.18
N LEU A 53 -2.13 -8.75 -27.14
CA LEU A 53 -1.90 -9.12 -25.74
C LEU A 53 -3.24 -9.26 -25.02
N PRO A 54 -3.34 -10.06 -23.94
CA PRO A 54 -4.57 -10.15 -23.16
C PRO A 54 -5.01 -8.78 -22.62
N PRO A 55 -6.32 -8.49 -22.54
CA PRO A 55 -6.78 -7.26 -21.90
C PRO A 55 -6.39 -7.24 -20.42
N LEU A 56 -6.00 -6.06 -19.93
CA LEU A 56 -5.62 -5.89 -18.52
C LEU A 56 -6.87 -5.75 -17.64
N LYS A 57 -6.77 -6.27 -16.41
CA LYS A 57 -7.70 -5.95 -15.33
C LYS A 57 -7.04 -4.90 -14.43
N PRO A 58 -7.52 -3.65 -14.45
CA PRO A 58 -6.91 -2.58 -13.65
C PRO A 58 -7.07 -2.84 -12.15
N ALA A 59 -6.18 -2.24 -11.34
CA ALA A 59 -6.20 -2.35 -9.88
C ALA A 59 -7.51 -1.85 -9.28
N PHE A 60 -8.05 -0.78 -9.86
CA PHE A 60 -9.29 -0.14 -9.42
C PHE A 60 -10.29 -0.11 -10.58
N ARG A 61 -11.58 0.01 -10.28
CA ARG A 61 -12.68 0.22 -11.22
C ARG A 61 -13.01 1.70 -11.43
N THR A 62 -12.67 2.55 -10.47
CA THR A 62 -12.92 3.99 -10.61
C THR A 62 -12.08 4.60 -11.73
N LYS A 63 -12.72 5.41 -12.59
CA LYS A 63 -12.04 6.07 -13.73
C LYS A 63 -10.83 6.92 -13.32
N ARG A 64 -10.84 7.46 -12.09
CA ARG A 64 -9.78 8.35 -11.57
C ARG A 64 -8.52 7.63 -11.11
N LEU A 65 -8.52 6.29 -11.13
CA LEU A 65 -7.40 5.41 -10.79
C LEU A 65 -7.11 4.35 -11.87
N GLN A 66 -7.49 4.62 -13.13
CA GLN A 66 -7.24 3.73 -14.27
C GLN A 66 -5.82 3.85 -14.83
N PHE A 67 -4.80 3.93 -13.96
CA PHE A 67 -3.40 4.07 -14.39
C PHE A 67 -2.84 2.81 -15.08
N ASP A 68 -3.46 1.66 -14.87
CA ASP A 68 -3.06 0.35 -15.40
C ASP A 68 -4.17 -0.33 -16.23
N ALA A 69 -5.09 0.46 -16.78
CA ALA A 69 -6.20 -0.05 -17.59
C ALA A 69 -5.78 -0.54 -18.99
N SER A 70 -4.58 -0.18 -19.45
CA SER A 70 -4.00 -0.66 -20.69
C SER A 70 -2.48 -0.73 -20.61
N TYR A 71 -1.87 -1.39 -21.58
CA TYR A 71 -0.43 -1.38 -21.75
C TYR A 71 0.06 0.04 -22.10
N GLU A 72 1.18 0.43 -21.50
CA GLU A 72 1.81 1.74 -21.69
C GLU A 72 3.27 1.54 -22.13
N PRO A 73 3.51 1.27 -23.43
CA PRO A 73 4.85 1.03 -23.96
C PRO A 73 5.69 2.29 -24.01
N ILE A 74 7.01 2.07 -24.00
CA ILE A 74 8.04 3.05 -24.35
C ILE A 74 8.95 2.47 -25.44
N VAL A 75 9.70 3.32 -26.14
CA VAL A 75 10.61 2.90 -27.21
C VAL A 75 11.97 3.57 -27.04
N MET A 76 13.04 2.79 -27.16
CA MET A 76 14.42 3.27 -27.22
C MET A 76 15.15 2.57 -28.35
N GLY A 77 15.66 3.35 -29.30
CA GLY A 77 16.17 2.86 -30.57
C GLY A 77 15.11 1.99 -31.26
N LYS A 78 15.47 0.73 -31.51
CA LYS A 78 14.61 -0.23 -32.21
C LYS A 78 13.83 -1.17 -31.29
N THR A 79 13.83 -0.91 -29.99
CA THR A 79 13.21 -1.79 -29.00
C THR A 79 12.06 -1.10 -28.30
N MET A 80 10.89 -1.74 -28.30
CA MET A 80 9.72 -1.37 -27.51
C MET A 80 9.71 -2.17 -26.21
N PHE A 81 9.50 -1.50 -25.07
CA PHE A 81 9.36 -2.16 -23.76
C PHE A 81 7.92 -2.04 -23.25
N VAL A 82 7.34 -3.15 -22.82
CA VAL A 82 5.95 -3.24 -22.35
C VAL A 82 5.91 -3.89 -20.97
N GLY A 83 5.50 -3.12 -19.96
CA GLY A 83 5.17 -3.63 -18.63
C GLY A 83 3.76 -4.25 -18.60
N SER A 84 3.55 -5.28 -17.79
CA SER A 84 2.30 -6.05 -17.76
C SER A 84 1.90 -6.47 -16.34
N SER A 85 0.70 -6.08 -15.94
CA SER A 85 0.04 -6.56 -14.71
C SER A 85 -0.69 -7.90 -14.91
N PHE A 86 -0.81 -8.37 -16.15
CA PHE A 86 -1.45 -9.64 -16.46
C PHE A 86 -0.55 -10.83 -16.08
N ASN A 87 0.75 -10.75 -16.38
CA ASN A 87 1.72 -11.83 -16.17
C ASN A 87 2.95 -11.37 -15.38
N ASP A 88 2.82 -10.28 -14.61
CA ASP A 88 3.88 -9.73 -13.74
C ASP A 88 5.23 -9.65 -14.46
N SER A 89 5.28 -8.95 -15.61
CA SER A 89 6.44 -8.98 -16.48
C SER A 89 6.76 -7.66 -17.19
N LEU A 90 8.01 -7.56 -17.63
CA LEU A 90 8.49 -6.60 -18.62
C LEU A 90 8.93 -7.37 -19.87
N THR A 91 8.35 -7.04 -21.03
CA THR A 91 8.69 -7.67 -22.31
C THR A 91 9.27 -6.66 -23.29
N ALA A 92 10.32 -7.05 -24.01
CA ALA A 92 10.89 -6.28 -25.11
C ALA A 92 10.45 -6.83 -26.47
N TYR A 93 10.06 -5.93 -27.37
CA TYR A 93 9.67 -6.22 -28.74
C TYR A 93 10.54 -5.44 -29.74
N ASP A 94 10.85 -6.08 -30.85
CA ASP A 94 11.47 -5.43 -32.00
C ASP A 94 10.45 -4.53 -32.71
N THR A 95 10.77 -3.25 -32.89
CA THR A 95 9.87 -2.25 -33.48
C THR A 95 9.64 -2.45 -34.99
N ASP A 96 10.58 -3.07 -35.70
CA ASP A 96 10.46 -3.34 -37.13
C ASP A 96 9.52 -4.54 -37.41
N THR A 97 9.56 -5.55 -36.55
CA THR A 97 8.92 -6.85 -36.80
C THR A 97 7.80 -7.20 -35.84
N GLY A 98 7.73 -6.59 -34.64
CA GLY A 98 6.78 -6.94 -33.57
C GLY A 98 7.13 -8.24 -32.83
N ARG A 99 8.31 -8.82 -33.07
CA ARG A 99 8.75 -10.06 -32.41
C ARG A 99 9.22 -9.80 -30.99
N GLU A 100 8.95 -10.74 -30.10
CA GLU A 100 9.55 -10.72 -28.75
C GLU A 100 11.05 -10.94 -28.86
N LEU A 101 11.81 -10.09 -28.16
CA LEU A 101 13.26 -10.19 -28.03
C LEU A 101 13.63 -10.90 -26.73
N TRP A 102 13.05 -10.44 -25.62
CA TRP A 102 13.24 -11.01 -24.29
C TRP A 102 12.06 -10.66 -23.39
N ARG A 103 11.95 -11.38 -22.26
CA ARG A 103 10.96 -11.09 -21.20
C ARG A 103 11.56 -11.41 -19.83
N PHE A 104 11.29 -10.52 -18.88
CA PHE A 104 11.69 -10.60 -17.48
C PHE A 104 10.45 -10.61 -16.58
N TYR A 105 10.42 -11.47 -15.56
CA TYR A 105 9.30 -11.58 -14.63
C TYR A 105 9.65 -11.02 -13.24
N THR A 106 8.75 -10.22 -12.70
CA THR A 106 8.74 -9.74 -11.31
C THR A 106 7.94 -10.70 -10.42
N GLU A 107 7.85 -10.40 -9.12
CA GLU A 107 7.06 -11.20 -8.16
C GLU A 107 5.72 -10.54 -7.81
N GLY A 108 5.32 -9.55 -8.61
CA GLY A 108 4.07 -8.84 -8.48
C GLY A 108 3.78 -8.01 -9.73
N PRO A 109 2.55 -7.47 -9.85
CA PRO A 109 2.14 -6.70 -11.01
C PRO A 109 3.09 -5.55 -11.38
N VAL A 110 3.43 -5.46 -12.67
CA VAL A 110 4.04 -4.27 -13.28
C VAL A 110 2.91 -3.40 -13.83
N ARG A 111 2.60 -2.30 -13.14
CA ARG A 111 1.40 -1.48 -13.42
C ARG A 111 1.67 -0.24 -14.25
N PHE A 112 2.89 0.30 -14.17
CA PHE A 112 3.27 1.55 -14.83
C PHE A 112 4.21 1.27 -15.99
N ALA A 113 4.22 2.18 -16.96
CA ALA A 113 5.20 2.15 -18.04
C ALA A 113 6.62 2.08 -17.47
N PRO A 114 7.53 1.34 -18.13
CA PRO A 114 8.93 1.36 -17.77
C PRO A 114 9.57 2.70 -18.18
N VAL A 115 10.82 2.89 -17.78
CA VAL A 115 11.65 4.03 -18.18
C VAL A 115 12.94 3.49 -18.81
N ALA A 116 13.37 4.03 -19.95
CA ALA A 116 14.60 3.63 -20.62
C ALA A 116 15.61 4.79 -20.61
N TRP A 117 16.89 4.45 -20.43
CA TRP A 117 17.98 5.42 -20.48
C TRP A 117 19.29 4.68 -20.78
N GLU A 118 20.03 5.16 -21.79
CA GLU A 118 21.27 4.54 -22.28
C GLU A 118 21.08 3.06 -22.68
N ASP A 119 21.69 2.14 -21.95
CA ASP A 119 21.63 0.69 -22.18
C ASP A 119 20.73 -0.03 -21.15
N ARG A 120 19.81 0.71 -20.52
CA ARG A 120 19.02 0.26 -19.37
C ARG A 120 17.53 0.49 -19.55
N VAL A 121 16.76 -0.37 -18.92
CA VAL A 121 15.32 -0.20 -18.72
C VAL A 121 14.98 -0.46 -17.25
N PHE A 122 14.12 0.40 -16.70
CA PHE A 122 13.75 0.43 -15.29
C PHE A 122 12.26 0.18 -15.13
N VAL A 123 11.89 -0.58 -14.11
CA VAL A 123 10.48 -0.92 -13.83
C VAL A 123 10.22 -1.05 -12.33
N GLY A 124 9.09 -0.50 -11.88
CA GLY A 124 8.57 -0.67 -10.53
C GLY A 124 7.49 -1.76 -10.48
N SER A 125 7.44 -2.52 -9.40
CA SER A 125 6.52 -3.65 -9.21
C SER A 125 5.72 -3.53 -7.91
N ASP A 126 4.51 -4.09 -7.91
CA ASP A 126 3.69 -4.26 -6.70
C ASP A 126 4.36 -5.19 -5.66
N ASP A 127 5.46 -5.87 -6.00
CA ASP A 127 6.31 -6.60 -5.03
C ASP A 127 7.20 -5.70 -4.16
N GLY A 128 7.14 -4.37 -4.35
CA GLY A 128 7.88 -3.38 -3.56
C GLY A 128 9.32 -3.13 -4.04
N ASN A 129 9.67 -3.60 -5.24
CA ASN A 129 11.01 -3.43 -5.80
C ASN A 129 11.01 -2.58 -7.08
N VAL A 130 12.13 -1.89 -7.28
CA VAL A 130 12.52 -1.31 -8.57
C VAL A 130 13.64 -2.17 -9.17
N TYR A 131 13.50 -2.50 -10.45
CA TYR A 131 14.44 -3.33 -11.20
C TYR A 131 15.09 -2.49 -12.29
N CYS A 132 16.41 -2.62 -12.44
CA CYS A 132 17.15 -2.16 -13.62
C CYS A 132 17.62 -3.37 -14.41
N LEU A 133 17.20 -3.43 -15.66
CA LEU A 133 17.60 -4.47 -16.60
C LEU A 133 18.45 -3.88 -17.71
N ASN A 134 19.29 -4.72 -18.30
CA ASN A 134 19.92 -4.44 -19.57
C ASN A 134 18.85 -4.37 -20.67
N ALA A 135 18.82 -3.26 -21.41
CA ALA A 135 17.84 -3.03 -22.46
C ALA A 135 17.96 -4.03 -23.63
N ILE A 136 19.15 -4.59 -23.85
CA ILE A 136 19.44 -5.47 -25.01
C ILE A 136 18.92 -6.89 -24.77
N ASP A 137 19.13 -7.46 -23.58
CA ASP A 137 18.90 -8.89 -23.30
C ASP A 137 18.00 -9.16 -22.08
N GLY A 138 17.57 -8.12 -21.36
CA GLY A 138 16.71 -8.23 -20.19
C GLY A 138 17.40 -8.75 -18.93
N THR A 139 18.73 -8.89 -18.94
CA THR A 139 19.49 -9.34 -17.76
C THR A 139 19.41 -8.32 -16.62
N LEU A 140 19.21 -8.81 -15.40
CA LEU A 140 19.16 -7.97 -14.20
C LEU A 140 20.52 -7.31 -13.94
N ARG A 141 20.55 -5.98 -13.84
CA ARG A 141 21.75 -5.20 -13.48
C ARG A 141 21.76 -4.84 -12.00
N TRP A 142 20.66 -4.30 -11.50
CA TRP A 142 20.48 -4.06 -10.07
C TRP A 142 19.00 -4.17 -9.71
N LYS A 143 18.73 -4.44 -8.43
CA LYS A 143 17.40 -4.49 -7.81
C LYS A 143 17.45 -3.68 -6.52
N LEU A 144 16.53 -2.74 -6.37
CA LEU A 144 16.34 -1.97 -5.15
C LEU A 144 15.05 -2.43 -4.47
N LYS A 145 15.17 -2.96 -3.26
CA LYS A 145 14.03 -3.17 -2.36
C LYS A 145 13.71 -1.83 -1.71
N ALA A 146 12.61 -1.20 -2.13
CA ALA A 146 12.25 0.15 -1.71
C ALA A 146 11.63 0.20 -0.30
N VAL A 147 11.54 -0.94 0.39
CA VAL A 147 10.93 -1.06 1.72
C VAL A 147 11.72 -1.98 2.64
N PRO A 148 11.71 -1.74 3.96
CA PRO A 148 12.57 -2.46 4.89
C PRO A 148 12.01 -3.81 5.35
N SER A 149 10.72 -4.08 5.12
CA SER A 149 10.06 -5.31 5.54
C SER A 149 9.43 -6.05 4.34
N ASP A 150 9.35 -7.38 4.43
CA ASP A 150 8.70 -8.25 3.44
C ASP A 150 7.19 -8.44 3.71
N ARG A 151 6.58 -7.62 4.57
CA ARG A 151 5.15 -7.74 4.90
C ARG A 151 4.30 -7.72 3.62
N LYS A 152 3.51 -8.77 3.44
CA LYS A 152 2.59 -8.95 2.32
C LYS A 152 1.14 -8.82 2.78
N VAL A 153 0.29 -8.40 1.85
CA VAL A 153 -1.17 -8.27 2.03
C VAL A 153 -1.89 -8.74 0.77
N VAL A 154 -3.18 -9.04 0.88
CA VAL A 154 -4.03 -9.26 -0.30
C VAL A 154 -4.54 -7.90 -0.80
N GLY A 155 -3.91 -7.37 -1.84
CA GLY A 155 -4.29 -6.09 -2.46
C GLY A 155 -4.81 -6.30 -3.88
N ASN A 156 -6.01 -5.81 -4.18
CA ASN A 156 -6.65 -5.95 -5.50
C ASN A 156 -6.68 -7.42 -6.00
N GLY A 157 -6.96 -8.36 -5.10
CA GLY A 157 -7.05 -9.79 -5.38
C GLY A 157 -5.70 -10.53 -5.55
N ARG A 158 -4.57 -9.89 -5.23
CA ARG A 158 -3.23 -10.46 -5.38
C ARG A 158 -2.43 -10.35 -4.09
N LEU A 159 -1.59 -11.35 -3.80
CA LEU A 159 -0.63 -11.25 -2.70
C LEU A 159 0.53 -10.34 -3.14
N ILE A 160 0.63 -9.15 -2.55
CA ILE A 160 1.58 -8.10 -2.93
C ILE A 160 2.31 -7.54 -1.72
N SER A 161 3.30 -6.67 -1.93
CA SER A 161 3.90 -5.88 -0.84
C SER A 161 2.86 -4.98 -0.18
N MET A 162 2.95 -4.77 1.14
CA MET A 162 2.24 -3.70 1.84
C MET A 162 2.55 -2.32 1.24
N TRP A 163 3.76 -2.18 0.67
CA TRP A 163 4.22 -0.97 0.01
C TRP A 163 4.57 -1.25 -1.46
N PRO A 164 3.56 -1.34 -2.33
CA PRO A 164 3.78 -1.55 -3.76
C PRO A 164 4.38 -0.28 -4.40
N ILE A 165 5.11 -0.43 -5.51
CA ILE A 165 5.58 0.72 -6.31
C ILE A 165 4.42 1.23 -7.18
N ARG A 166 3.64 2.17 -6.65
CA ARG A 166 2.51 2.80 -7.37
C ARG A 166 2.66 4.30 -7.65
N GLY A 167 3.76 4.91 -7.21
CA GLY A 167 4.27 6.13 -7.82
C GLY A 167 5.18 5.79 -8.99
N GLY A 168 4.63 5.83 -10.22
CA GLY A 168 5.34 5.44 -11.44
C GLY A 168 6.63 6.21 -11.67
N LEU A 169 7.67 5.51 -12.14
CA LEU A 169 9.02 6.04 -12.28
C LEU A 169 9.08 7.25 -13.24
N VAL A 170 9.90 8.23 -12.88
CA VAL A 170 10.30 9.34 -13.75
C VAL A 170 11.82 9.51 -13.71
N LEU A 171 12.45 9.76 -14.86
CA LEU A 171 13.90 9.94 -14.96
C LEU A 171 14.23 11.36 -15.43
N GLN A 172 15.17 12.00 -14.75
CA GLN A 172 15.73 13.29 -15.12
C GLN A 172 17.21 13.30 -14.72
N ASP A 173 18.08 13.73 -15.63
CA ASP A 173 19.52 13.95 -15.36
C ASP A 173 20.24 12.76 -14.69
N GLY A 174 19.97 11.53 -15.16
CA GLY A 174 20.58 10.32 -14.63
C GLY A 174 20.05 9.87 -13.26
N LYS A 175 18.95 10.48 -12.78
CA LYS A 175 18.29 10.14 -11.51
C LYS A 175 16.88 9.63 -11.77
N ILE A 176 16.47 8.63 -11.01
CA ILE A 176 15.12 8.07 -11.04
C ILE A 176 14.38 8.46 -9.77
N TYR A 177 13.17 8.96 -9.95
CA TYR A 177 12.24 9.30 -8.87
C TYR A 177 11.02 8.39 -8.93
N PHE A 178 10.59 7.89 -7.78
CA PHE A 178 9.43 7.00 -7.65
C PHE A 178 8.88 7.03 -6.23
N ALA A 179 7.74 6.37 -6.00
CA ALA A 179 7.21 6.21 -4.66
C ALA A 179 6.65 4.81 -4.38
N ALA A 180 6.83 4.36 -3.13
CA ALA A 180 6.38 3.08 -2.60
C ALA A 180 5.36 3.30 -1.48
N GLY A 181 4.32 2.45 -1.44
CA GLY A 181 3.22 2.58 -0.47
C GLY A 181 2.06 3.39 -1.01
N VAL A 182 0.85 2.99 -0.62
CA VAL A 182 -0.38 3.74 -0.92
C VAL A 182 -1.13 4.13 0.34
N TRP A 183 -0.89 3.46 1.47
CA TRP A 183 -1.54 3.69 2.74
C TRP A 183 -0.64 4.56 3.62
N SER A 184 -0.99 5.83 3.79
CA SER A 184 -0.17 6.80 4.52
C SER A 184 0.09 6.39 5.97
N PHE A 185 -0.91 5.82 6.66
CA PHE A 185 -0.77 5.28 8.03
C PHE A 185 0.01 3.96 8.13
N GLU A 186 0.36 3.34 7.00
CA GLU A 186 1.29 2.20 6.95
C GLU A 186 2.70 2.66 6.56
N GLY A 187 2.87 3.94 6.22
CA GLY A 187 4.08 4.51 5.66
C GLY A 187 4.04 4.65 4.16
N VAL A 188 4.61 5.76 3.68
CA VAL A 188 4.81 6.07 2.27
C VAL A 188 6.22 6.59 2.10
N PHE A 189 6.89 6.12 1.04
CA PHE A 189 8.30 6.39 0.79
C PHE A 189 8.48 6.99 -0.61
N VAL A 190 9.00 8.21 -0.70
CA VAL A 190 9.36 8.86 -1.96
C VAL A 190 10.87 8.82 -2.11
N TYR A 191 11.36 8.44 -3.28
CA TYR A 191 12.77 8.16 -3.52
C TYR A 191 13.35 8.99 -4.65
N CYS A 192 14.64 9.27 -4.54
CA CYS A 192 15.53 9.55 -5.65
C CYS A 192 16.72 8.60 -5.60
N VAL A 193 17.01 7.97 -6.73
CA VAL A 193 18.11 7.02 -6.86
C VAL A 193 18.97 7.35 -8.07
N ASP A 194 20.26 7.02 -8.00
CA ASP A 194 21.13 7.05 -9.16
C ASP A 194 20.69 5.96 -10.16
N ALA A 195 20.44 6.33 -11.42
CA ALA A 195 19.92 5.40 -12.42
C ALA A 195 20.93 4.29 -12.76
N LYS A 196 22.24 4.56 -12.64
CA LYS A 196 23.28 3.61 -13.03
C LYS A 196 23.52 2.57 -11.94
N THR A 197 23.59 2.99 -10.68
CA THR A 197 23.96 2.16 -9.54
C THR A 197 22.77 1.65 -8.74
N GLY A 198 21.63 2.35 -8.76
CA GLY A 198 20.50 2.09 -7.88
C GLY A 198 20.70 2.60 -6.45
N GLU A 199 21.77 3.36 -6.19
CA GLU A 199 22.06 3.97 -4.90
C GLU A 199 21.00 5.01 -4.54
N VAL A 200 20.51 4.97 -3.30
CA VAL A 200 19.53 5.94 -2.79
C VAL A 200 20.25 7.26 -2.53
N LEU A 201 19.93 8.28 -3.31
CA LEU A 201 20.48 9.63 -3.15
C LEU A 201 19.73 10.39 -2.06
N TRP A 202 18.41 10.22 -1.99
CA TRP A 202 17.59 10.65 -0.87
C TRP A 202 16.31 9.81 -0.78
N ARG A 203 15.72 9.79 0.43
CA ARG A 203 14.42 9.20 0.73
C ARG A 203 13.62 10.16 1.60
N ASN A 204 12.37 10.39 1.27
CA ASN A 204 11.37 10.97 2.16
C ASN A 204 10.47 9.86 2.71
N ASP A 205 10.46 9.71 4.02
CA ASP A 205 9.61 8.78 4.76
C ASP A 205 8.75 9.48 5.83
N GLU A 206 8.67 10.81 5.77
CA GLU A 206 7.90 11.65 6.71
C GLU A 206 6.49 11.97 6.20
N SER A 207 6.26 11.87 4.89
CA SER A 207 5.03 12.34 4.24
C SER A 207 3.81 11.42 4.41
N GLY A 208 3.95 10.33 5.17
CA GLY A 208 2.86 9.42 5.55
C GLY A 208 2.01 9.94 6.72
N TYR A 209 2.52 10.87 7.52
CA TYR A 209 1.81 11.46 8.66
C TYR A 209 1.86 12.98 8.59
N VAL A 210 0.90 13.55 7.85
CA VAL A 210 0.68 14.99 7.76
C VAL A 210 -0.61 15.31 8.50
N TYR A 211 -0.50 15.99 9.64
CA TYR A 211 -1.67 16.54 10.31
C TYR A 211 -2.09 17.83 9.62
N GLY A 212 -3.37 17.95 9.28
CA GLY A 212 -3.84 19.16 8.61
C GLY A 212 -5.31 19.10 8.23
N VAL A 213 -5.69 20.00 7.33
CA VAL A 213 -7.07 20.12 6.86
C VAL A 213 -7.37 19.04 5.80
N HIS A 214 -8.46 18.32 6.05
CA HIS A 214 -9.09 17.31 5.22
C HIS A 214 -10.39 17.86 4.61
N PRO A 215 -11.01 17.12 3.66
CA PRO A 215 -12.27 17.53 3.05
C PRO A 215 -13.32 17.86 4.11
N HIS A 216 -14.10 18.93 3.85
CA HIS A 216 -15.07 19.51 4.78
C HIS A 216 -14.47 20.31 5.95
N GLY A 217 -13.19 20.71 5.86
CA GLY A 217 -12.53 21.51 6.89
C GLY A 217 -12.22 20.72 8.16
N ALA A 218 -12.13 19.39 8.06
CA ALA A 218 -11.83 18.51 9.18
C ALA A 218 -10.33 18.49 9.46
N GLU A 219 -9.89 18.55 10.71
CA GLU A 219 -8.49 18.32 11.06
C GLU A 219 -8.28 16.87 11.46
N ALA A 220 -7.28 16.21 10.90
CA ALA A 220 -6.96 14.80 11.16
C ALA A 220 -5.55 14.46 10.67
N PHE A 221 -5.04 13.29 11.05
CA PHE A 221 -3.91 12.70 10.33
C PHE A 221 -4.31 12.33 8.91
N GLY A 222 -3.45 12.74 7.97
CA GLY A 222 -3.45 12.38 6.58
C GLY A 222 -2.04 12.05 6.10
N GLY A 223 -1.87 12.07 4.79
CA GLY A 223 -0.57 11.89 4.18
C GLY A 223 -0.68 11.68 2.68
N VAL A 224 0.47 11.72 2.02
CA VAL A 224 0.62 11.48 0.59
C VAL A 224 0.25 10.02 0.31
N THR A 225 -0.39 9.74 -0.83
CA THR A 225 -0.87 8.40 -1.21
C THR A 225 -0.55 8.12 -2.68
N PRO A 226 0.74 7.91 -3.01
CA PRO A 226 1.25 7.93 -4.38
C PRO A 226 0.59 6.89 -5.27
N GLN A 227 -0.16 7.36 -6.25
CA GLN A 227 -0.84 6.55 -7.26
C GLN A 227 -0.95 7.35 -8.56
N GLY A 228 -0.03 7.07 -9.48
CA GLY A 228 0.04 7.75 -10.77
C GLY A 228 1.46 7.94 -11.26
N TYR A 229 1.61 8.53 -12.45
CA TYR A 229 2.91 8.81 -13.05
C TYR A 229 3.51 10.09 -12.47
N LEU A 230 4.69 9.99 -11.85
CA LEU A 230 5.39 11.17 -11.33
C LEU A 230 5.82 12.09 -12.49
N VAL A 231 5.89 13.38 -12.20
CA VAL A 231 6.24 14.45 -13.14
C VAL A 231 7.36 15.29 -12.54
N VAL A 232 8.36 15.63 -13.35
CA VAL A 232 9.35 16.66 -13.02
C VAL A 232 8.93 17.96 -13.65
N ASN A 233 8.76 18.99 -12.82
CA ASN A 233 8.45 20.35 -13.23
C ASN A 233 9.56 21.28 -12.71
N GLU A 234 10.56 21.55 -13.54
CA GLU A 234 11.75 22.32 -13.17
C GLU A 234 12.47 21.75 -11.93
N ARG A 235 12.30 22.36 -10.75
CA ARG A 235 12.91 21.96 -9.47
C ARG A 235 11.94 21.20 -8.56
N GLU A 236 10.79 20.81 -9.09
CA GLU A 236 9.73 20.17 -8.34
C GLU A 236 9.44 18.77 -8.85
N LEU A 237 9.22 17.85 -7.93
CA LEU A 237 8.69 16.53 -8.20
C LEU A 237 7.21 16.51 -7.82
N ILE A 238 6.36 16.29 -8.81
CA ILE A 238 4.91 16.18 -8.65
C ILE A 238 4.54 14.71 -8.52
N VAL A 239 3.85 14.37 -7.44
CA VAL A 239 3.44 13.01 -7.08
C VAL A 239 1.92 12.93 -7.09
N PRO A 240 1.29 12.33 -8.10
CA PRO A 240 -0.15 12.10 -8.10
C PRO A 240 -0.59 11.24 -6.89
N CYS A 241 -1.63 11.69 -6.18
CA CYS A 241 -2.14 11.04 -4.96
C CYS A 241 -3.51 10.41 -5.18
N GLY A 242 -3.65 9.63 -6.25
CA GLY A 242 -4.91 8.98 -6.59
C GLY A 242 -6.06 9.97 -6.84
N GLN A 243 -7.13 9.92 -6.05
CA GLN A 243 -8.24 10.88 -6.16
C GLN A 243 -8.00 12.23 -5.47
N ALA A 244 -6.85 12.44 -4.81
CA ALA A 244 -6.49 13.72 -4.19
C ALA A 244 -5.70 14.62 -5.18
N TYR A 245 -5.41 15.86 -4.75
CA TYR A 245 -4.49 16.74 -5.48
C TYR A 245 -3.07 16.13 -5.43
N PRO A 246 -2.26 16.25 -6.49
CA PRO A 246 -0.88 15.79 -6.44
C PRO A 246 -0.10 16.52 -5.35
N ALA A 247 0.81 15.81 -4.68
CA ALA A 247 1.78 16.41 -3.77
C ALA A 247 2.98 16.96 -4.55
N THR A 248 3.59 18.02 -4.04
CA THR A 248 4.78 18.66 -4.62
C THR A 248 5.96 18.51 -3.66
N PHE A 249 7.08 18.03 -4.16
CA PHE A 249 8.33 17.86 -3.43
C PHE A 249 9.44 18.69 -4.08
N ASP A 250 10.40 19.13 -3.29
CA ASP A 250 11.66 19.66 -3.81
C ASP A 250 12.46 18.51 -4.46
N LEU A 251 12.81 18.66 -5.74
CA LEU A 251 13.44 17.60 -6.53
C LEU A 251 14.84 17.24 -6.02
N ALA A 252 15.56 18.21 -5.46
CA ALA A 252 16.95 18.03 -5.03
C ALA A 252 17.05 17.36 -3.66
N THR A 253 16.14 17.69 -2.75
CA THR A 253 16.20 17.28 -1.34
C THR A 253 15.14 16.24 -0.96
N GLY A 254 14.08 16.09 -1.76
CA GLY A 254 12.94 15.23 -1.42
C GLY A 254 12.05 15.79 -0.32
N LYS A 255 12.22 17.05 0.09
CA LYS A 255 11.37 17.68 1.11
C LYS A 255 9.98 17.97 0.53
N LEU A 256 8.92 17.60 1.26
CA LEU A 256 7.55 17.95 0.91
C LEU A 256 7.39 19.48 0.92
N LYS A 257 6.93 20.05 -0.19
CA LYS A 257 6.66 21.48 -0.34
C LYS A 257 5.19 21.80 -0.14
N GLU A 258 4.31 21.02 -0.76
CA GLU A 258 2.87 21.25 -0.73
C GLU A 258 2.10 19.93 -0.85
N PHE A 259 1.14 19.73 0.04
CA PHE A 259 0.10 18.74 -0.10
C PHE A 259 -1.09 19.18 0.76
N GLU A 260 -2.16 19.64 0.12
CA GLU A 260 -3.37 20.08 0.81
C GLU A 260 -4.60 19.35 0.24
N LEU A 261 -5.45 18.85 1.14
CA LEU A 261 -6.76 18.35 0.76
C LEU A 261 -7.76 19.51 0.83
N PRO A 262 -8.27 20.02 -0.31
CA PRO A 262 -8.93 21.32 -0.35
C PRO A 262 -10.19 21.39 0.54
N ALA A 263 -10.33 22.47 1.30
CA ALA A 263 -11.41 22.68 2.28
C ALA A 263 -12.85 22.51 1.71
N PRO A 264 -13.22 23.02 0.51
CA PRO A 264 -14.53 22.77 -0.10
C PRO A 264 -14.61 21.50 -0.97
N GLY A 265 -13.67 20.56 -0.82
CA GLY A 265 -13.82 19.12 -1.07
C GLY A 265 -14.62 18.67 -2.30
N ARG A 266 -14.28 19.15 -3.50
CA ARG A 266 -14.82 18.59 -4.75
C ARG A 266 -13.74 18.49 -5.84
N LEU A 267 -13.50 17.26 -6.29
CA LEU A 267 -12.71 16.86 -7.48
C LEU A 267 -11.34 17.56 -7.70
N PRO A 268 -10.28 17.14 -7.00
CA PRO A 268 -8.99 17.84 -7.09
C PRO A 268 -7.88 17.11 -7.86
N GLY A 269 -8.12 15.97 -8.51
CA GLY A 269 -7.02 15.25 -9.17
C GLY A 269 -7.37 13.87 -9.71
N SER A 270 -6.36 13.15 -10.17
CA SER A 270 -6.46 11.77 -10.64
C SER A 270 -5.05 11.15 -10.68
N TYR A 271 -4.93 9.93 -11.17
CA TYR A 271 -3.64 9.32 -11.50
C TYR A 271 -2.81 10.08 -12.56
N PHE A 272 -3.42 11.01 -13.30
CA PHE A 272 -2.81 11.79 -14.37
C PHE A 272 -2.38 13.18 -13.89
N ALA A 273 -1.14 13.55 -14.22
CA ALA A 273 -0.62 14.91 -14.23
C ALA A 273 0.43 15.05 -15.34
N SER A 274 0.61 16.27 -15.85
CA SER A 274 1.74 16.68 -16.70
C SER A 274 2.18 18.10 -16.35
N ALA A 275 3.30 18.57 -16.90
CA ALA A 275 3.80 19.92 -16.69
C ALA A 275 3.99 20.66 -18.03
N ASP A 276 3.52 21.92 -18.09
CA ASP A 276 3.90 22.83 -19.18
C ASP A 276 5.18 23.57 -18.78
N LEU A 277 6.32 23.07 -19.27
CA LEU A 277 7.64 23.64 -18.98
C LEU A 277 7.81 25.11 -19.45
N ARG A 278 6.91 25.65 -20.29
CA ARG A 278 6.95 27.06 -20.70
C ARG A 278 6.29 27.98 -19.68
N ARG A 279 5.34 27.44 -18.90
CA ARG A 279 4.53 28.18 -17.92
C ARG A 279 4.82 27.78 -16.48
N GLY A 280 5.48 26.64 -16.27
CA GLY A 280 5.71 26.04 -14.96
C GLY A 280 4.43 25.49 -14.31
N GLU A 281 3.33 25.35 -15.07
CA GLU A 281 2.03 24.94 -14.54
C GLU A 281 1.78 23.43 -14.66
N VAL A 282 1.28 22.82 -13.59
CA VAL A 282 0.80 21.43 -13.61
C VAL A 282 -0.55 21.35 -14.32
N THR A 283 -0.62 20.51 -15.34
CA THR A 283 -1.83 20.25 -16.12
C THR A 283 -2.50 18.96 -15.65
N LEU A 284 -3.81 19.04 -15.43
CA LEU A 284 -4.68 17.90 -15.12
C LEU A 284 -5.61 17.62 -16.31
N ASP A 285 -6.15 16.41 -16.40
CA ASP A 285 -7.14 16.06 -17.41
C ASP A 285 -8.58 16.36 -16.92
N LYS A 286 -9.33 17.12 -17.74
CA LYS A 286 -10.68 17.57 -17.37
C LYS A 286 -11.70 16.44 -17.28
N GLU A 287 -11.57 15.40 -18.10
CA GLU A 287 -12.52 14.29 -18.15
C GLU A 287 -12.33 13.36 -16.95
N MET A 288 -11.07 13.11 -16.58
CA MET A 288 -10.73 12.37 -15.36
C MET A 288 -11.15 13.14 -14.11
N ASN A 289 -10.95 14.46 -14.10
CA ASN A 289 -11.36 15.30 -12.98
C ASN A 289 -12.86 15.67 -13.01
N SER A 290 -13.73 14.70 -13.33
CA SER A 290 -15.19 14.85 -13.28
C SER A 290 -15.81 13.64 -12.59
N ASP A 291 -16.90 13.78 -11.84
CA ASP A 291 -17.59 12.62 -11.26
C ASP A 291 -19.04 12.94 -10.87
N LEU A 292 -19.86 11.90 -10.79
CA LEU A 292 -21.28 11.99 -10.45
C LEU A 292 -21.46 12.04 -8.92
N HIS A 293 -21.95 13.17 -8.43
CA HIS A 293 -22.56 13.24 -7.11
C HIS A 293 -24.06 12.98 -7.24
N GLU A 294 -24.69 12.34 -6.26
CA GLU A 294 -26.13 12.01 -6.13
C GLU A 294 -27.16 12.72 -7.04
N ASP A 295 -27.01 14.02 -7.28
CA ASP A 295 -27.91 14.90 -8.01
C ASP A 295 -27.34 15.45 -9.32
N LYS A 296 -26.01 15.56 -9.46
CA LYS A 296 -25.36 16.16 -10.64
C LYS A 296 -23.90 15.77 -10.77
N THR A 297 -23.40 15.85 -11.99
CA THR A 297 -21.97 15.72 -12.28
C THR A 297 -21.23 16.98 -11.88
N TYR A 298 -20.15 16.83 -11.13
CA TYR A 298 -19.18 17.89 -10.87
C TYR A 298 -18.00 17.74 -11.83
N VAL A 299 -17.38 18.86 -12.18
CA VAL A 299 -16.19 18.93 -13.04
C VAL A 299 -15.19 19.86 -12.35
N GLY A 300 -13.98 19.36 -12.11
CA GLY A 300 -12.87 20.09 -11.52
C GLY A 300 -12.00 20.77 -12.57
N ARG A 301 -10.84 21.30 -12.14
CA ARG A 301 -9.85 21.93 -13.04
C ARG A 301 -9.20 20.89 -13.95
N GLY A 302 -8.87 21.29 -15.17
CA GLY A 302 -8.14 20.47 -16.14
C GLY A 302 -8.31 20.94 -17.58
N VAL A 303 -7.47 20.43 -18.46
CA VAL A 303 -7.51 20.66 -19.90
C VAL A 303 -8.16 19.44 -20.56
N ALA A 304 -9.10 19.67 -21.48
CA ALA A 304 -9.74 18.59 -22.23
C ALA A 304 -8.75 18.02 -23.26
N GLY A 305 -8.68 16.70 -23.36
CA GLY A 305 -7.76 16.02 -24.28
C GLY A 305 -6.30 15.95 -23.82
N ALA A 306 -5.97 16.47 -22.63
CA ALA A 306 -4.59 16.50 -22.14
C ALA A 306 -3.96 15.10 -22.08
N ARG A 307 -4.73 14.05 -21.78
CA ARG A 307 -4.23 12.67 -21.82
C ARG A 307 -4.33 12.01 -23.21
N THR A 308 -5.26 12.43 -24.06
CA THR A 308 -5.66 11.71 -25.29
C THR A 308 -5.09 12.31 -26.57
N THR A 309 -4.12 13.20 -26.46
CA THR A 309 -3.38 13.74 -27.60
C THR A 309 -1.89 13.61 -27.42
N ILE A 310 -1.17 13.44 -28.53
CA ILE A 310 0.28 13.64 -28.63
C ILE A 310 0.59 14.63 -29.74
N LYS A 311 1.74 15.29 -29.64
CA LYS A 311 2.27 16.17 -30.68
C LYS A 311 3.58 15.62 -31.20
N VAL A 312 3.67 15.49 -32.52
CA VAL A 312 4.87 15.00 -33.20
C VAL A 312 5.26 16.06 -34.21
N ARG A 313 6.28 16.86 -33.86
CA ARG A 313 6.69 18.08 -34.57
C ARG A 313 5.51 19.05 -34.79
N ASP A 314 5.05 19.16 -36.03
CA ASP A 314 3.97 20.03 -36.50
C ASP A 314 2.60 19.34 -36.57
N ARG A 315 2.55 18.02 -36.34
CA ARG A 315 1.31 17.23 -36.37
C ARG A 315 0.82 16.94 -34.96
N THR A 316 -0.48 17.08 -34.74
CA THR A 316 -1.14 16.63 -33.51
C THR A 316 -1.99 15.42 -33.84
N PHE A 317 -1.89 14.37 -33.03
CA PHE A 317 -2.68 13.16 -33.16
C PHE A 317 -3.63 13.05 -31.96
N SER A 318 -4.91 12.84 -32.25
CA SER A 318 -5.92 12.46 -31.25
C SER A 318 -6.07 10.95 -31.23
N PHE A 319 -6.25 10.37 -30.04
CA PHE A 319 -6.47 8.92 -29.88
C PHE A 319 -7.75 8.47 -30.61
N SER A 320 -8.72 9.36 -30.81
CA SER A 320 -9.98 9.06 -31.49
C SER A 320 -9.90 9.14 -33.02
N GLU A 321 -8.78 9.60 -33.60
CA GLU A 321 -8.67 9.97 -35.02
C GLU A 321 -7.49 9.27 -35.72
N ILE A 322 -7.22 8.01 -35.35
CA ILE A 322 -6.17 7.21 -35.99
C ILE A 322 -6.76 6.40 -37.15
N GLU A 323 -6.38 6.77 -38.38
CA GLU A 323 -6.86 6.12 -39.59
C GLU A 323 -6.56 4.61 -39.58
N GLY A 324 -7.57 3.79 -39.89
CA GLY A 324 -7.45 2.33 -39.93
C GLY A 324 -7.45 1.65 -38.55
N VAL A 325 -7.66 2.39 -37.46
CA VAL A 325 -7.81 1.84 -36.10
C VAL A 325 -9.24 2.03 -35.62
N GLU A 326 -10.02 0.95 -35.58
CA GLU A 326 -11.33 0.94 -34.93
C GLU A 326 -11.19 0.66 -33.43
N GLY A 327 -12.04 1.27 -32.60
CA GLY A 327 -12.12 1.03 -31.16
C GLY A 327 -11.25 1.96 -30.29
N ASP A 328 -11.26 1.72 -28.98
CA ASP A 328 -10.71 2.65 -27.99
C ASP A 328 -9.18 2.57 -27.89
N VAL A 329 -8.49 3.51 -28.53
CA VAL A 329 -7.05 3.76 -28.34
C VAL A 329 -6.85 4.39 -26.95
N SER A 330 -5.95 3.80 -26.18
CA SER A 330 -5.65 4.20 -24.81
C SER A 330 -4.26 4.81 -24.64
N SER A 331 -3.34 4.51 -25.56
CA SER A 331 -2.00 5.09 -25.59
C SER A 331 -1.51 5.24 -27.04
N LEU A 332 -0.69 6.27 -27.28
CA LEU A 332 -0.12 6.59 -28.57
C LEU A 332 1.30 7.14 -28.37
N LEU A 333 2.24 6.71 -29.19
CA LEU A 333 3.64 7.14 -29.13
C LEU A 333 4.26 7.13 -30.53
N ALA A 334 5.26 7.98 -30.75
CA ALA A 334 6.01 8.06 -32.00
C ALA A 334 7.51 7.94 -31.72
N ALA A 335 8.14 6.94 -32.32
CA ALA A 335 9.57 6.67 -32.18
C ALA A 335 10.04 5.73 -33.31
N ASP A 336 11.34 5.67 -33.57
CA ASP A 336 11.94 4.85 -34.65
C ASP A 336 11.27 5.09 -36.03
N GLY A 337 10.87 6.33 -36.28
CA GLY A 337 10.13 6.73 -37.50
C GLY A 337 8.75 6.06 -37.67
N LYS A 338 8.17 5.55 -36.59
CA LYS A 338 6.90 4.81 -36.56
C LYS A 338 5.93 5.44 -35.56
N LEU A 339 4.63 5.27 -35.83
CA LEU A 339 3.54 5.58 -34.90
C LEU A 339 3.00 4.28 -34.32
N PHE A 340 2.90 4.18 -33.00
CA PHE A 340 2.33 3.03 -32.32
C PHE A 340 1.04 3.40 -31.61
N ALA A 341 -0.03 2.66 -31.87
CA ALA A 341 -1.31 2.82 -31.20
C ALA A 341 -1.59 1.60 -30.33
N VAL A 342 -1.94 1.83 -29.06
CA VAL A 342 -2.30 0.78 -28.11
C VAL A 342 -3.78 0.89 -27.78
N LYS A 343 -4.45 -0.25 -27.76
CA LYS A 343 -5.89 -0.35 -27.49
C LYS A 343 -6.17 -0.88 -26.09
N LEU A 344 -7.34 -0.53 -25.56
CA LEU A 344 -7.86 -1.09 -24.29
C LEU A 344 -8.03 -2.61 -24.33
N ASP A 345 -8.24 -3.20 -25.51
CA ASP A 345 -8.36 -4.67 -25.68
C ASP A 345 -7.01 -5.41 -25.70
N GLY A 346 -5.90 -4.68 -25.50
CA GLY A 346 -4.54 -5.24 -25.42
C GLY A 346 -3.77 -5.26 -26.74
N ARG A 347 -4.38 -4.83 -27.86
CA ARG A 347 -3.68 -4.77 -29.14
C ARG A 347 -2.72 -3.58 -29.24
N ILE A 348 -1.52 -3.84 -29.75
CA ILE A 348 -0.52 -2.85 -30.13
C ILE A 348 -0.37 -2.88 -31.64
N LEU A 349 -0.63 -1.75 -32.30
CA LEU A 349 -0.55 -1.58 -33.74
C LEU A 349 0.63 -0.67 -34.08
N CYS A 350 1.45 -1.08 -35.04
CA CYS A 350 2.60 -0.32 -35.51
C CYS A 350 2.37 0.17 -36.93
N PHE A 351 2.53 1.48 -37.13
CA PHE A 351 2.40 2.15 -38.40
C PHE A 351 3.73 2.79 -38.81
N GLY A 352 4.08 2.66 -40.08
CA GLY A 352 5.28 3.27 -40.64
C GLY A 352 5.11 3.60 -42.11
N PRO A 353 6.21 3.82 -42.86
CA PRO A 353 6.13 4.21 -44.25
C PRO A 353 5.44 3.14 -45.08
N LYS A 354 4.76 3.58 -46.15
CA LYS A 354 3.99 2.72 -47.05
C LYS A 354 4.78 1.46 -47.44
N SER A 355 4.30 0.31 -46.98
CA SER A 355 4.88 -1.01 -47.25
C SER A 355 4.05 -1.77 -48.28
N THR A 356 4.70 -2.47 -49.21
CA THR A 356 4.04 -3.46 -50.09
C THR A 356 3.88 -4.82 -49.43
N ARG A 357 4.51 -5.04 -48.27
CA ARG A 357 4.37 -6.28 -47.51
C ARG A 357 3.07 -6.26 -46.71
N LYS A 358 2.37 -7.39 -46.69
CA LYS A 358 1.19 -7.59 -45.83
C LYS A 358 1.60 -7.42 -44.37
N ALA A 359 0.79 -6.70 -43.59
CA ALA A 359 1.04 -6.50 -42.18
C ALA A 359 1.06 -7.85 -41.43
N THR A 360 2.05 -8.05 -40.56
CA THR A 360 2.17 -9.27 -39.74
C THR A 360 1.28 -9.14 -38.50
N THR A 361 0.52 -10.17 -38.15
CA THR A 361 -0.25 -10.19 -36.89
C THR A 361 0.29 -11.30 -36.00
N TYR A 362 0.71 -10.95 -34.80
CA TYR A 362 1.02 -11.90 -33.72
C TYR A 362 -0.23 -12.03 -32.87
N ALA A 363 -1.08 -12.97 -33.28
CA ALA A 363 -2.32 -13.25 -32.59
C ALA A 363 -2.05 -13.83 -31.20
N ILE A 364 -2.99 -13.59 -30.29
CA ILE A 364 -3.09 -14.35 -29.04
C ILE A 364 -3.33 -15.81 -29.45
N GLY A 365 -2.32 -16.69 -29.34
CA GLY A 365 -2.48 -18.08 -29.75
C GLY A 365 -3.67 -18.75 -29.06
N ASP A 366 -4.33 -19.73 -29.67
CA ASP A 366 -5.40 -20.43 -28.97
C ASP A 366 -4.82 -21.11 -27.72
N SER A 367 -5.40 -20.83 -26.54
CA SER A 367 -5.10 -21.52 -25.27
C SER A 367 -5.70 -22.94 -25.30
N THR A 368 -5.58 -23.63 -26.43
CA THR A 368 -6.17 -24.93 -26.68
C THR A 368 -5.08 -25.97 -26.69
N ALA A 369 -4.62 -26.36 -25.51
CA ALA A 369 -4.19 -27.72 -25.17
C ALA A 369 -3.42 -27.69 -23.85
N ALA A 370 -4.14 -27.65 -22.74
CA ALA A 370 -3.75 -28.54 -21.67
C ALA A 370 -3.88 -29.96 -22.26
N ASN A 371 -2.76 -30.59 -22.64
CA ASN A 371 -2.73 -32.01 -23.04
C ASN A 371 -3.59 -32.85 -22.07
N ASP A 372 -4.19 -33.93 -22.61
CA ASP A 372 -4.96 -34.91 -21.84
C ASP A 372 -4.29 -35.20 -20.49
N PRO A 373 -5.05 -35.24 -19.39
CA PRO A 373 -4.49 -35.21 -18.05
C PRO A 373 -3.52 -36.39 -17.84
N ALA A 374 -2.35 -36.08 -17.28
CA ALA A 374 -1.67 -37.09 -16.48
C ALA A 374 -2.66 -37.55 -15.39
N PRO A 375 -2.82 -38.86 -15.16
CA PRO A 375 -3.74 -39.36 -14.14
C PRO A 375 -3.48 -38.66 -12.80
N ILE A 376 -4.57 -38.31 -12.09
CA ILE A 376 -4.44 -37.85 -10.70
C ILE A 376 -3.72 -38.95 -9.92
N THR A 377 -2.67 -38.60 -9.20
CA THR A 377 -1.93 -39.60 -8.42
C THR A 377 -2.68 -39.92 -7.13
N ASP A 378 -2.47 -41.12 -6.57
CA ASP A 378 -3.00 -41.53 -5.25
C ASP A 378 -2.66 -40.51 -4.15
N ARG A 379 -1.59 -39.73 -4.33
CA ARG A 379 -1.13 -38.71 -3.40
C ARG A 379 -1.79 -37.34 -3.64
N THR A 380 -2.20 -37.03 -4.87
CA THR A 380 -2.91 -35.78 -5.21
C THR A 380 -4.42 -35.89 -4.98
N GLU A 381 -5.00 -37.08 -5.18
CA GLU A 381 -6.43 -37.31 -5.09
C GLU A 381 -7.06 -36.87 -3.75
N PRO A 382 -6.46 -37.16 -2.57
CA PRO A 382 -7.01 -36.69 -1.29
C PRO A 382 -7.06 -35.16 -1.19
N ILE A 383 -6.03 -34.46 -1.70
CA ILE A 383 -5.95 -32.99 -1.68
C ILE A 383 -7.07 -32.40 -2.53
N VAL A 384 -7.28 -32.94 -3.73
CA VAL A 384 -8.34 -32.49 -4.65
C VAL A 384 -9.73 -32.75 -4.05
N LYS A 385 -9.93 -33.89 -3.39
CA LYS A 385 -11.20 -34.20 -2.71
C LYS A 385 -11.49 -33.20 -1.58
N LEU A 386 -10.50 -32.88 -0.75
CA LEU A 386 -10.64 -31.88 0.32
C LEU A 386 -10.93 -30.48 -0.22
N ALA A 387 -10.32 -30.10 -1.35
CA ALA A 387 -10.52 -28.79 -1.97
C ALA A 387 -11.81 -28.68 -2.80
N ALA A 388 -12.57 -29.76 -2.98
CA ALA A 388 -13.78 -29.75 -3.82
C ALA A 388 -14.84 -28.80 -3.26
N GLY A 389 -15.36 -27.90 -4.10
CA GLY A 389 -16.34 -26.88 -3.69
C GLY A 389 -15.76 -25.68 -2.94
N HIS A 390 -14.43 -25.62 -2.76
CA HIS A 390 -13.73 -24.48 -2.20
C HIS A 390 -13.13 -23.58 -3.28
N ARG A 391 -13.16 -22.27 -3.02
CA ARG A 391 -12.47 -21.22 -3.78
C ARG A 391 -11.70 -20.32 -2.83
N GLY A 392 -10.86 -19.44 -3.37
CA GLY A 392 -9.96 -18.59 -2.60
C GLY A 392 -8.51 -19.04 -2.75
N PHE A 393 -7.65 -18.64 -1.81
CA PHE A 393 -6.21 -18.86 -1.93
C PHE A 393 -5.77 -20.21 -1.37
N ALA A 394 -4.86 -20.86 -2.08
CA ALA A 394 -4.10 -22.01 -1.57
C ALA A 394 -2.62 -21.71 -1.66
N VAL A 395 -1.91 -21.79 -0.53
CA VAL A 395 -0.46 -21.65 -0.49
C VAL A 395 0.16 -23.03 -0.66
N VAL A 396 1.06 -23.18 -1.62
CA VAL A 396 1.76 -24.43 -1.91
C VAL A 396 3.24 -24.23 -1.58
N ARG A 397 3.72 -24.90 -0.53
CA ARG A 397 5.10 -24.76 -0.05
C ARG A 397 5.92 -25.98 -0.49
N GLY A 398 6.95 -25.75 -1.31
CA GLY A 398 7.85 -26.81 -1.77
C GLY A 398 7.23 -27.75 -2.80
N VAL A 399 7.09 -27.26 -4.04
CA VAL A 399 6.44 -28.00 -5.12
C VAL A 399 7.33 -29.15 -5.61
N ARG A 400 6.75 -30.35 -5.73
CA ARG A 400 7.47 -31.56 -6.15
C ARG A 400 7.92 -31.48 -7.61
N SER A 401 7.01 -31.18 -8.52
CA SER A 401 7.29 -31.04 -9.94
C SER A 401 6.28 -30.11 -10.62
N PHE A 402 6.58 -29.72 -11.86
CA PHE A 402 5.65 -28.91 -12.64
C PHE A 402 4.35 -29.67 -12.94
N GLU A 403 4.45 -30.96 -13.27
CA GLU A 403 3.32 -31.83 -13.60
C GLU A 403 2.36 -31.95 -12.41
N TRP A 404 2.90 -32.09 -11.20
CA TRP A 404 2.10 -32.16 -9.98
C TRP A 404 1.36 -30.83 -9.71
N LEU A 405 2.04 -29.68 -9.87
CA LEU A 405 1.39 -28.37 -9.78
C LEU A 405 0.24 -28.24 -10.79
N MET A 406 0.44 -28.71 -12.02
CA MET A 406 -0.59 -28.67 -13.06
C MET A 406 -1.79 -29.58 -12.75
N GLN A 407 -1.63 -30.66 -11.96
CA GLN A 407 -2.78 -31.43 -11.48
C GLN A 407 -3.67 -30.58 -10.56
N LEU A 408 -3.08 -29.83 -9.63
CA LEU A 408 -3.84 -28.93 -8.76
C LEU A 408 -4.55 -27.82 -9.55
N VAL A 409 -3.88 -27.25 -10.56
CA VAL A 409 -4.48 -26.23 -11.44
C VAL A 409 -5.72 -26.77 -12.17
N LYS A 410 -5.64 -27.99 -12.71
CA LYS A 410 -6.73 -28.60 -13.49
C LYS A 410 -7.91 -29.09 -12.66
N HIS A 411 -7.66 -29.53 -11.42
CA HIS A 411 -8.67 -30.22 -10.60
C HIS A 411 -9.21 -29.38 -9.44
N THR A 412 -8.77 -28.13 -9.28
CA THR A 412 -9.26 -27.22 -8.24
C THR A 412 -9.63 -25.85 -8.82
N GLU A 413 -10.46 -25.08 -8.12
CA GLU A 413 -10.82 -23.70 -8.46
C GLU A 413 -10.09 -22.64 -7.61
N LEU A 414 -9.04 -23.05 -6.89
CA LEU A 414 -8.30 -22.18 -5.97
C LEU A 414 -7.53 -21.07 -6.72
N GLN A 415 -6.77 -20.26 -6.01
CA GLN A 415 -5.72 -19.39 -6.53
C GLN A 415 -4.43 -19.86 -5.89
N LEU A 416 -3.49 -20.41 -6.67
CA LEU A 416 -2.29 -21.04 -6.10
C LEU A 416 -1.21 -19.98 -5.90
N ILE A 417 -0.70 -19.90 -4.67
CA ILE A 417 0.48 -19.13 -4.32
C ILE A 417 1.58 -20.13 -4.01
N VAL A 418 2.55 -20.24 -4.91
CA VAL A 418 3.62 -21.22 -4.83
C VAL A 418 4.87 -20.59 -4.25
N ILE A 419 5.42 -21.18 -3.19
CA ILE A 419 6.71 -20.80 -2.60
C ILE A 419 7.74 -21.86 -2.96
N GLU A 420 8.76 -21.44 -3.72
CA GLU A 420 9.81 -22.32 -4.23
C GLU A 420 11.18 -21.64 -4.07
N GLN A 421 12.14 -22.38 -3.52
CA GLN A 421 13.48 -21.84 -3.24
C GLN A 421 14.36 -21.70 -4.49
N SER A 422 14.15 -22.54 -5.51
CA SER A 422 15.00 -22.54 -6.70
C SER A 422 14.58 -21.45 -7.68
N GLN A 423 15.41 -20.41 -7.82
CA GLN A 423 15.23 -19.34 -8.79
C GLN A 423 15.16 -19.87 -10.23
N GLU A 424 15.95 -20.90 -10.57
CA GLU A 424 15.95 -21.51 -11.91
C GLU A 424 14.62 -22.19 -12.21
N ARG A 425 14.11 -23.04 -11.29
CA ARG A 425 12.80 -23.69 -11.46
C ARG A 425 11.68 -22.66 -11.59
N VAL A 426 11.69 -21.64 -10.75
CA VAL A 426 10.70 -20.56 -10.82
C VAL A 426 10.77 -19.83 -12.16
N ALA A 427 11.97 -19.50 -12.67
CA ALA A 427 12.12 -18.86 -13.97
C ALA A 427 11.56 -19.72 -15.11
N THR A 428 11.85 -21.03 -15.11
CA THR A 428 11.30 -21.98 -16.10
C THR A 428 9.79 -22.08 -15.99
N TRP A 429 9.24 -22.22 -14.78
CA TRP A 429 7.80 -22.42 -14.58
C TRP A 429 6.99 -21.16 -14.86
N ARG A 430 7.52 -19.96 -14.58
CA ARG A 430 6.89 -18.70 -14.99
C ARG A 430 6.67 -18.66 -16.49
N ARG A 431 7.69 -19.04 -17.29
CA ARG A 431 7.56 -19.16 -18.76
C ARG A 431 6.48 -20.19 -19.15
N LEU A 432 6.55 -21.41 -18.63
CA LEU A 432 5.62 -22.49 -18.98
C LEU A 432 4.15 -22.20 -18.59
N LEU A 433 3.95 -21.51 -17.46
CA LEU A 433 2.62 -21.09 -17.00
C LEU A 433 2.10 -19.92 -17.82
N ASP A 434 2.95 -18.95 -18.17
CA ASP A 434 2.58 -17.78 -18.96
C ASP A 434 2.23 -18.15 -20.41
N ASP A 435 2.96 -19.11 -21.01
CA ASP A 435 2.61 -19.69 -22.31
C ASP A 435 1.19 -20.31 -22.31
N GLN A 436 0.71 -20.74 -21.14
CA GLN A 436 -0.64 -21.25 -20.90
C GLN A 436 -1.60 -20.21 -20.29
N ARG A 437 -1.15 -18.97 -20.06
CA ARG A 437 -1.90 -17.86 -19.40
C ARG A 437 -2.34 -18.13 -17.97
N LEU A 438 -1.61 -18.99 -17.27
CA LEU A 438 -1.89 -19.36 -15.89
C LEU A 438 -1.06 -18.55 -14.90
N TYR A 439 0.13 -18.08 -15.31
CA TYR A 439 0.98 -17.28 -14.44
C TYR A 439 0.26 -15.99 -14.06
N ALA A 440 0.30 -15.62 -12.77
CA ALA A 440 -0.37 -14.47 -12.16
C ALA A 440 -1.92 -14.49 -12.21
N GLN A 441 -2.54 -15.22 -13.14
CA GLN A 441 -4.01 -15.34 -13.24
C GLN A 441 -4.60 -16.46 -12.37
N ARG A 442 -3.84 -17.55 -12.21
CA ARG A 442 -4.26 -18.77 -11.50
C ARG A 442 -3.17 -19.30 -10.57
N VAL A 443 -1.90 -19.03 -10.91
CA VAL A 443 -0.70 -19.47 -10.19
C VAL A 443 0.28 -18.31 -10.09
N THR A 444 0.65 -17.93 -8.87
CA THR A 444 1.74 -16.99 -8.59
C THR A 444 2.92 -17.75 -7.99
N LEU A 445 4.15 -17.37 -8.32
CA LEU A 445 5.38 -18.01 -7.86
C LEU A 445 6.25 -16.99 -7.12
N PHE A 446 6.70 -17.31 -5.92
CA PHE A 446 7.67 -16.54 -5.15
C PHE A 446 8.97 -17.32 -4.96
N VAL A 447 10.11 -16.66 -5.14
CA VAL A 447 11.43 -17.21 -4.82
C VAL A 447 11.74 -16.95 -3.35
N ALA A 448 11.52 -17.95 -2.49
CA ALA A 448 11.80 -17.85 -1.07
C ALA A 448 11.94 -19.23 -0.41
N ASP A 449 12.44 -19.26 0.82
CA ASP A 449 12.43 -20.46 1.66
C ASP A 449 10.98 -20.86 2.00
N PRO A 450 10.50 -22.03 1.55
CA PRO A 450 9.14 -22.48 1.81
C PRO A 450 8.80 -22.68 3.29
N ALA A 451 9.78 -22.92 4.17
CA ALA A 451 9.54 -23.14 5.60
C ALA A 451 9.38 -21.83 6.38
N THR A 452 10.07 -20.75 5.98
CA THR A 452 10.15 -19.50 6.75
C THR A 452 9.46 -18.31 6.09
N PHE A 453 8.96 -18.47 4.85
CA PHE A 453 8.23 -17.40 4.16
C PHE A 453 6.98 -16.97 4.94
N ARG A 454 6.97 -15.69 5.36
CA ARG A 454 5.91 -15.08 6.14
C ARG A 454 4.72 -14.71 5.27
N LEU A 455 3.53 -15.02 5.75
CA LEU A 455 2.27 -14.79 5.09
C LEU A 455 1.37 -13.85 5.92
N PRO A 456 0.44 -13.12 5.29
CA PRO A 456 -0.61 -12.45 6.04
C PRO A 456 -1.48 -13.49 6.77
N PRO A 457 -2.09 -13.13 7.90
CA PRO A 457 -3.02 -14.01 8.58
C PRO A 457 -4.33 -14.17 7.78
N TYR A 458 -5.08 -15.23 8.08
CA TYR A 458 -6.51 -15.42 7.79
C TYR A 458 -6.96 -15.52 6.32
N PHE A 459 -6.06 -15.50 5.33
CA PHE A 459 -6.44 -15.44 3.92
C PHE A 459 -6.43 -16.79 3.19
N ALA A 460 -5.68 -17.78 3.68
CA ALA A 460 -5.47 -19.05 3.00
C ALA A 460 -6.61 -20.03 3.31
N SER A 461 -7.31 -20.49 2.27
CA SER A 461 -8.24 -21.61 2.41
C SER A 461 -7.48 -22.92 2.61
N PHE A 462 -6.33 -23.05 1.94
CA PHE A 462 -5.46 -24.21 2.08
C PHE A 462 -4.00 -23.80 2.21
N GLU A 463 -3.25 -24.49 3.06
CA GLU A 463 -1.79 -24.63 2.92
C GLU A 463 -1.46 -26.07 2.54
N ILE A 464 -0.71 -26.28 1.47
CA ILE A 464 -0.41 -27.59 0.92
C ILE A 464 1.10 -27.78 0.92
N VAL A 465 1.58 -28.79 1.66
CA VAL A 465 3.00 -29.09 1.83
C VAL A 465 3.24 -30.57 1.55
N ASP A 466 3.58 -30.89 0.31
CA ASP A 466 3.81 -32.27 -0.14
C ASP A 466 5.30 -32.67 -0.15
N SER A 467 6.09 -32.10 0.76
CA SER A 467 7.48 -32.46 1.01
C SER A 467 7.64 -32.77 2.49
N THR A 468 8.03 -33.99 2.82
CA THR A 468 8.15 -34.43 4.23
C THR A 468 9.18 -33.60 5.00
N ALA A 469 10.30 -33.23 4.39
CA ALA A 469 11.30 -32.40 5.07
C ALA A 469 10.77 -31.00 5.42
N ILE A 470 10.03 -30.36 4.50
CA ILE A 470 9.44 -29.04 4.73
C ILE A 470 8.27 -29.14 5.71
N ALA A 471 7.43 -30.17 5.56
CA ALA A 471 6.29 -30.42 6.43
C ALA A 471 6.73 -30.70 7.87
N ASP A 472 7.79 -31.48 8.08
CA ASP A 472 8.39 -31.72 9.40
C ASP A 472 8.96 -30.44 9.99
N SER A 473 9.66 -29.62 9.19
CA SER A 473 10.16 -28.32 9.64
C SER A 473 9.02 -27.40 10.09
N ILE A 474 7.94 -27.29 9.32
CA ILE A 474 6.78 -26.47 9.66
C ILE A 474 6.08 -27.01 10.91
N ALA A 475 5.88 -28.34 11.00
CA ALA A 475 5.28 -28.96 12.16
C ALA A 475 6.10 -28.71 13.43
N ASN A 476 7.42 -28.83 13.35
CA ASN A 476 8.31 -28.57 14.49
C ASN A 476 8.32 -27.10 14.93
N ILE A 477 8.31 -26.15 13.98
CA ILE A 477 8.15 -24.73 14.32
C ILE A 477 6.78 -24.51 14.99
N ALA A 478 5.72 -25.14 14.48
CA ALA A 478 4.37 -25.03 15.02
C ALA A 478 4.20 -25.64 16.42
N VAL A 479 5.07 -26.57 16.82
CA VAL A 479 5.11 -27.11 18.20
C VAL A 479 5.56 -26.04 19.20
N GLU A 480 6.43 -25.11 18.79
CA GLU A 480 6.89 -24.01 19.64
C GLU A 480 5.99 -22.77 19.49
N ASP A 481 5.52 -22.50 18.27
CA ASP A 481 4.76 -21.31 17.92
C ASP A 481 3.63 -21.61 16.91
N THR A 482 2.38 -21.67 17.39
CA THR A 482 1.20 -21.91 16.54
C THR A 482 0.88 -20.75 15.59
N THR A 483 1.62 -19.63 15.64
CA THR A 483 1.51 -18.59 14.62
C THR A 483 1.80 -19.10 13.20
N SER A 484 2.51 -20.24 13.09
CA SER A 484 2.80 -20.92 11.83
C SER A 484 1.57 -21.24 10.97
N PHE A 485 0.38 -21.38 11.58
CA PHE A 485 -0.90 -21.61 10.87
C PHE A 485 -1.83 -20.39 10.86
N GLN A 486 -1.37 -19.21 11.28
CA GLN A 486 -2.23 -18.02 11.34
C GLN A 486 -2.74 -17.55 9.98
N SER A 487 -2.04 -17.88 8.90
CA SER A 487 -2.46 -17.67 7.51
C SER A 487 -3.75 -18.41 7.14
N LEU A 488 -4.05 -19.54 7.78
CA LEU A 488 -5.29 -20.28 7.53
C LEU A 488 -6.49 -19.40 7.88
N ARG A 489 -7.47 -19.35 6.99
CA ARG A 489 -8.70 -18.60 7.23
C ARG A 489 -9.49 -19.22 8.38
N PRO A 490 -10.06 -18.40 9.29
CA PRO A 490 -11.12 -18.85 10.20
C PRO A 490 -12.30 -19.45 9.42
N TYR A 491 -13.11 -20.26 10.11
CA TYR A 491 -14.28 -20.94 9.54
C TYR A 491 -13.94 -21.90 8.38
N GLY A 492 -12.92 -22.75 8.58
CA GLY A 492 -12.65 -23.92 7.75
C GLY A 492 -11.45 -23.79 6.81
N GLY A 493 -10.39 -23.09 7.23
CA GLY A 493 -9.08 -23.18 6.57
C GLY A 493 -8.36 -24.47 6.96
N MET A 494 -7.58 -25.05 6.05
CA MET A 494 -6.89 -26.34 6.28
C MET A 494 -5.42 -26.30 5.88
N ALA A 495 -4.51 -26.80 6.72
CA ALA A 495 -3.14 -27.12 6.30
C ALA A 495 -2.98 -28.63 6.10
N ILE A 496 -2.54 -29.03 4.92
CA ILE A 496 -2.32 -30.43 4.51
C ILE A 496 -0.81 -30.67 4.45
N LEU A 497 -0.29 -31.38 5.45
CA LEU A 497 1.15 -31.57 5.67
C LEU A 497 1.54 -33.04 5.46
N ALA A 498 2.42 -33.32 4.50
CA ALA A 498 2.98 -34.66 4.31
C ALA A 498 4.09 -35.01 5.33
N CYS A 499 3.87 -34.72 6.62
CA CYS A 499 4.86 -34.89 7.67
C CYS A 499 5.00 -36.33 8.16
N SER A 500 6.14 -36.64 8.78
CA SER A 500 6.44 -37.90 9.43
C SER A 500 5.47 -38.20 10.59
N VAL A 501 5.37 -39.47 10.97
CA VAL A 501 4.54 -39.90 12.11
C VAL A 501 5.01 -39.21 13.40
N SER A 502 6.32 -39.11 13.61
CA SER A 502 6.89 -38.41 14.77
C SER A 502 6.55 -36.93 14.81
N ALA A 503 6.61 -36.24 13.66
CA ALA A 503 6.22 -34.83 13.59
C ALA A 503 4.71 -34.65 13.82
N HIS A 504 3.88 -35.57 13.33
CA HIS A 504 2.45 -35.59 13.62
C HIS A 504 2.17 -35.76 15.12
N GLU A 505 2.80 -36.72 15.79
CA GLU A 505 2.61 -36.97 17.22
C GLU A 505 3.03 -35.77 18.07
N SER A 506 4.17 -35.14 17.76
CA SER A 506 4.60 -33.91 18.43
C SER A 506 3.61 -32.77 18.22
N LEU A 507 3.12 -32.58 16.99
CA LEU A 507 2.13 -31.55 16.67
C LEU A 507 0.77 -31.83 17.33
N ALA A 508 0.33 -33.09 17.35
CA ALA A 508 -0.89 -33.53 18.03
C ALA A 508 -0.80 -33.21 19.52
N SER A 509 0.30 -33.61 20.16
CA SER A 509 0.57 -33.30 21.56
C SER A 509 0.60 -31.79 21.79
N ALA A 510 1.21 -30.99 20.91
CA ALA A 510 1.21 -29.54 21.04
C ALA A 510 -0.20 -28.93 20.94
N ILE A 511 -1.03 -29.40 19.99
CA ILE A 511 -2.42 -28.93 19.81
C ILE A 511 -3.32 -29.37 20.98
N GLU A 512 -3.14 -30.59 21.50
CA GLU A 512 -3.93 -31.11 22.63
C GLU A 512 -3.49 -30.55 23.98
N SER A 513 -2.19 -30.35 24.20
CA SER A 513 -1.60 -29.99 25.50
C SER A 513 -1.84 -28.54 25.90
N THR A 514 -2.49 -27.74 25.06
CA THR A 514 -2.58 -26.32 25.32
C THR A 514 -3.86 -25.66 24.83
N GLU A 515 -4.22 -24.62 25.56
CA GLU A 515 -5.10 -23.52 25.19
C GLU A 515 -4.60 -22.76 23.92
N ARG A 516 -4.05 -23.44 22.89
CA ARG A 516 -3.33 -22.85 21.75
C ARG A 516 -4.17 -22.55 20.51
N GLY A 517 -5.46 -22.28 20.72
CA GLY A 517 -6.34 -21.71 19.70
C GLY A 517 -7.21 -22.73 18.95
N PRO A 518 -7.91 -22.31 17.89
CA PRO A 518 -9.04 -23.04 17.30
C PRO A 518 -8.61 -24.15 16.32
N PHE A 519 -7.49 -24.81 16.58
CA PHE A 519 -6.92 -25.81 15.68
C PHE A 519 -7.26 -27.23 16.11
N THR A 520 -7.63 -28.07 15.15
CA THR A 520 -7.73 -29.52 15.35
C THR A 520 -6.83 -30.24 14.37
N LEU A 521 -6.48 -31.49 14.67
CA LEU A 521 -5.55 -32.28 13.86
C LEU A 521 -6.13 -33.66 13.58
N GLU A 522 -6.08 -34.08 12.33
CA GLU A 522 -6.34 -35.46 11.92
C GLU A 522 -5.23 -36.03 11.04
N ARG A 523 -5.20 -37.35 10.89
CA ARG A 523 -4.28 -38.05 9.99
C ARG A 523 -5.06 -38.75 8.88
N LEU A 524 -4.73 -38.44 7.64
CA LEU A 524 -5.29 -39.07 6.43
C LEU A 524 -4.16 -39.62 5.55
N GLY A 525 -3.88 -40.92 5.70
CA GLY A 525 -2.79 -41.58 4.99
C GLY A 525 -1.43 -40.91 5.30
N PRO A 526 -0.70 -40.38 4.30
CA PRO A 526 0.58 -39.70 4.53
C PRO A 526 0.42 -38.26 5.04
N PHE A 527 -0.80 -37.72 5.08
CA PHE A 527 -1.05 -36.33 5.44
C PHE A 527 -1.52 -36.18 6.88
N SER A 528 -0.97 -35.19 7.57
CA SER A 528 -1.59 -34.55 8.73
C SER A 528 -2.40 -33.35 8.25
N ILE A 529 -3.66 -33.27 8.66
CA ILE A 529 -4.55 -32.16 8.28
C ILE A 529 -4.83 -31.35 9.54
N VAL A 530 -4.32 -30.11 9.56
CA VAL A 530 -4.64 -29.13 10.59
C VAL A 530 -5.87 -28.36 10.11
N HIS A 531 -6.96 -28.42 10.87
CA HIS A 531 -8.17 -27.66 10.60
C HIS A 531 -8.21 -26.40 11.47
N ARG A 532 -8.62 -25.28 10.89
CA ARG A 532 -8.93 -24.04 11.60
C ARG A 532 -10.43 -23.79 11.52
N ASP A 533 -11.14 -24.35 12.49
CA ASP A 533 -12.60 -24.31 12.53
C ASP A 533 -13.10 -23.19 13.43
N GLY A 534 -14.27 -22.64 13.09
CA GLY A 534 -14.93 -21.63 13.90
C GLY A 534 -14.23 -20.28 13.92
N SER A 535 -14.58 -19.49 14.94
CA SER A 535 -14.19 -18.10 15.07
C SER A 535 -12.78 -17.92 15.62
N ILE A 536 -12.25 -16.71 15.45
CA ILE A 536 -11.13 -16.26 16.27
C ILE A 536 -11.63 -16.10 17.71
N GLU A 537 -10.81 -16.43 18.69
CA GLU A 537 -11.15 -16.27 20.11
C GLU A 537 -11.49 -14.80 20.41
N GLY A 538 -12.58 -14.56 21.15
CA GLY A 538 -13.06 -13.22 21.46
C GLY A 538 -13.71 -12.47 20.29
N ALA A 539 -13.74 -13.04 19.07
CA ALA A 539 -14.42 -12.45 17.93
C ALA A 539 -15.95 -12.57 18.06
N VAL A 540 -16.68 -11.57 17.56
CA VAL A 540 -18.15 -11.57 17.59
C VAL A 540 -18.75 -11.28 16.20
N ASN A 541 -19.96 -11.78 15.97
CA ASN A 541 -20.76 -11.45 14.80
C ASN A 541 -21.45 -10.10 14.98
N TYR A 542 -21.70 -9.41 13.86
CA TYR A 542 -22.43 -8.15 13.81
C TYR A 542 -23.61 -8.22 12.82
N THR A 543 -24.80 -7.89 13.28
CA THR A 543 -26.05 -7.99 12.49
C THR A 543 -26.82 -6.66 12.43
N GLY A 544 -26.11 -5.52 12.49
CA GLY A 544 -26.72 -4.19 12.36
C GLY A 544 -27.28 -3.61 13.67
N GLY A 545 -26.87 -4.15 14.82
CA GLY A 545 -27.37 -3.76 16.15
C GLY A 545 -26.63 -2.60 16.84
N TRP A 546 -25.64 -1.98 16.20
CA TRP A 546 -24.80 -0.90 16.76
C TRP A 546 -24.02 -1.27 18.03
N SER A 547 -23.86 -2.56 18.30
CA SER A 547 -23.04 -3.12 19.39
C SER A 547 -22.28 -4.32 18.85
N SER A 548 -20.99 -4.39 19.15
CA SER A 548 -20.09 -5.44 18.65
C SER A 548 -18.84 -5.47 19.53
N PRO A 549 -18.93 -6.02 20.76
CA PRO A 549 -17.85 -6.02 21.73
C PRO A 549 -16.79 -7.07 21.38
N ASP A 550 -16.25 -6.99 20.16
CA ASP A 550 -15.20 -7.87 19.67
C ASP A 550 -13.93 -7.64 20.53
N GLU A 551 -13.45 -8.70 21.16
CA GLU A 551 -12.28 -8.63 22.02
C GLU A 551 -10.98 -8.77 21.23
N HIS A 552 -11.00 -9.37 20.04
CA HIS A 552 -9.79 -9.61 19.24
C HIS A 552 -9.38 -8.37 18.44
N VAL A 553 -10.32 -7.52 18.06
CA VAL A 553 -9.99 -6.22 17.46
C VAL A 553 -9.31 -5.35 18.52
N ARG A 554 -8.00 -5.11 18.39
CA ARG A 554 -7.20 -4.26 19.30
C ARG A 554 -6.18 -3.41 18.55
N ALA A 555 -5.91 -2.21 19.05
CA ALA A 555 -4.81 -1.38 18.56
C ALA A 555 -3.46 -1.98 19.02
N PRO A 556 -2.36 -1.82 18.25
CA PRO A 556 -2.28 -1.24 16.92
C PRO A 556 -2.96 -2.09 15.85
N LEU A 557 -3.40 -1.45 14.76
CA LEU A 557 -4.11 -2.07 13.64
C LEU A 557 -3.41 -1.78 12.32
N GLY A 558 -3.21 -2.81 11.49
CA GLY A 558 -2.61 -2.70 10.16
C GLY A 558 -3.47 -3.36 9.09
N VAL A 559 -3.27 -2.99 7.83
CA VAL A 559 -4.00 -3.50 6.66
C VAL A 559 -3.82 -5.00 6.52
N LEU A 560 -4.94 -5.71 6.41
CA LEU A 560 -5.03 -7.13 6.09
C LEU A 560 -5.22 -7.33 4.58
N TRP A 561 -6.23 -6.65 4.03
CA TRP A 561 -6.55 -6.65 2.60
C TRP A 561 -7.22 -5.34 2.19
N PHE A 562 -7.21 -5.05 0.89
CA PHE A 562 -7.98 -3.95 0.30
C PHE A 562 -8.38 -4.23 -1.17
N ASP A 563 -9.57 -3.75 -1.55
CA ASP A 563 -10.10 -3.83 -2.91
C ASP A 563 -11.28 -2.87 -3.13
N ASP A 564 -11.65 -2.57 -4.38
CA ASP A 564 -12.81 -1.74 -4.73
C ASP A 564 -13.95 -2.50 -5.41
N THR A 565 -13.90 -3.83 -5.37
CA THR A 565 -14.90 -4.71 -6.00
C THR A 565 -16.31 -4.51 -5.46
N LEU A 566 -16.48 -4.23 -4.17
CA LEU A 566 -17.78 -4.05 -3.50
C LEU A 566 -18.05 -2.59 -3.13
N GLY A 567 -18.34 -1.77 -4.15
CA GLY A 567 -18.80 -0.40 -3.96
C GLY A 567 -20.23 -0.30 -3.43
N HIS A 568 -20.42 0.56 -2.44
CA HIS A 568 -21.73 0.89 -1.91
C HIS A 568 -22.00 2.39 -1.96
N PHE A 569 -23.26 2.72 -2.25
CA PHE A 569 -23.76 4.08 -2.06
C PHE A 569 -23.46 4.54 -0.65
N LYS A 570 -22.95 5.77 -0.49
CA LYS A 570 -22.50 6.31 0.79
C LYS A 570 -23.56 6.38 1.91
N ARG A 571 -24.84 6.18 1.59
CA ARG A 571 -25.96 6.13 2.56
C ARG A 571 -26.61 4.74 2.66
N SER A 572 -25.96 3.69 2.17
CA SER A 572 -26.41 2.29 2.32
C SER A 572 -26.46 1.87 3.80
N PRO A 573 -27.20 0.82 4.16
CA PRO A 573 -27.12 0.22 5.50
C PRO A 573 -25.70 -0.33 5.77
N GLN A 574 -25.34 -0.43 7.04
CA GLN A 574 -24.12 -1.18 7.43
C GLN A 574 -24.27 -2.65 7.01
N PRO A 575 -23.20 -3.28 6.51
CA PRO A 575 -23.21 -4.71 6.24
C PRO A 575 -23.30 -5.52 7.53
N TRP A 576 -23.73 -6.77 7.41
CA TRP A 576 -23.62 -7.77 8.47
C TRP A 576 -22.31 -8.53 8.33
N PHE A 577 -21.74 -8.94 9.45
CA PHE A 577 -20.53 -9.77 9.54
C PHE A 577 -20.87 -10.99 10.36
N VAL A 578 -21.02 -12.14 9.72
CA VAL A 578 -21.50 -13.38 10.34
C VAL A 578 -20.59 -14.51 9.89
N ASP A 579 -19.92 -15.15 10.84
CA ASP A 579 -19.12 -16.36 10.64
C ASP A 579 -18.08 -16.21 9.50
N GLY A 580 -17.38 -15.06 9.49
CA GLY A 580 -16.35 -14.77 8.48
C GLY A 580 -16.88 -14.29 7.13
N VAL A 581 -18.20 -14.04 7.03
CA VAL A 581 -18.87 -13.57 5.82
C VAL A 581 -19.45 -12.17 6.02
N MET A 582 -19.15 -11.26 5.09
CA MET A 582 -19.78 -9.95 4.98
C MET A 582 -21.00 -10.02 4.06
N ILE A 583 -22.16 -9.60 4.56
CA ILE A 583 -23.42 -9.54 3.81
C ILE A 583 -23.81 -8.07 3.64
N SER A 584 -23.71 -7.57 2.42
CA SER A 584 -24.03 -6.19 2.07
C SER A 584 -25.38 -6.08 1.37
N LEU A 585 -26.13 -5.03 1.68
CA LEU A 585 -27.41 -4.69 1.07
C LEU A 585 -27.32 -3.27 0.46
N PRO A 586 -26.78 -3.13 -0.78
CA PRO A 586 -26.57 -1.81 -1.37
C PRO A 586 -27.90 -1.13 -1.72
N LYS A 587 -27.95 0.20 -1.68
CA LYS A 587 -29.08 0.97 -2.22
C LYS A 587 -28.96 1.16 -3.73
N ASP A 588 -30.08 1.04 -4.45
CA ASP A 588 -30.14 1.36 -5.89
C ASP A 588 -30.25 2.87 -6.15
N TRP A 589 -29.23 3.63 -5.75
CA TRP A 589 -29.23 5.09 -5.90
C TRP A 589 -29.17 5.55 -7.36
N MET A 590 -28.65 4.70 -8.26
CA MET A 590 -28.58 4.98 -9.69
C MET A 590 -29.96 4.94 -10.36
N GLU A 591 -30.96 4.30 -9.73
CA GLU A 591 -32.36 4.35 -10.16
C GLU A 591 -32.86 5.79 -10.34
N LYS A 592 -32.45 6.70 -9.44
CA LYS A 592 -32.76 8.14 -9.56
C LYS A 592 -32.36 8.71 -10.90
N HIS A 593 -31.16 8.38 -11.38
CA HIS A 593 -30.66 8.88 -12.65
C HIS A 593 -31.34 8.20 -13.84
N ARG A 594 -31.82 6.97 -13.66
CA ARG A 594 -32.59 6.23 -14.69
C ARG A 594 -34.06 6.67 -14.77
N THR A 595 -34.67 7.09 -13.68
CA THR A 595 -36.14 7.27 -13.57
C THR A 595 -36.60 8.63 -12.99
N GLY A 596 -35.69 9.46 -12.50
CA GLY A 596 -36.01 10.72 -11.81
C GLY A 596 -36.50 10.56 -10.36
N ARG A 597 -36.53 9.34 -9.81
CA ARG A 597 -37.00 9.04 -8.46
C ARG A 597 -36.13 9.71 -7.38
N LYS A 598 -36.76 10.34 -6.38
CA LYS A 598 -36.08 10.90 -5.20
C LYS A 598 -35.95 9.83 -4.09
N PRO A 599 -34.97 9.94 -3.16
CA PRO A 599 -34.91 9.08 -1.98
C PRO A 599 -36.26 9.08 -1.25
N PRO A 600 -36.67 7.96 -0.61
CA PRO A 600 -35.89 6.76 -0.31
C PRO A 600 -35.68 5.79 -1.48
N TYR A 601 -34.48 5.19 -1.57
CA TYR A 601 -34.11 4.20 -2.58
C TYR A 601 -34.36 2.78 -2.07
N ASP A 602 -34.69 1.86 -2.98
CA ASP A 602 -34.85 0.45 -2.64
C ASP A 602 -33.48 -0.22 -2.47
N LEU A 603 -33.47 -1.40 -1.82
CA LEU A 603 -32.27 -2.21 -1.71
C LEU A 603 -32.12 -3.13 -2.92
N LEU A 604 -30.88 -3.29 -3.37
CA LEU A 604 -30.47 -4.33 -4.29
C LEU A 604 -30.40 -5.68 -3.56
N PRO A 605 -30.43 -6.81 -4.30
CA PRO A 605 -30.17 -8.12 -3.73
C PRO A 605 -28.88 -8.16 -2.90
N PRO A 606 -28.81 -9.00 -1.85
CA PRO A 606 -27.63 -9.08 -1.01
C PRO A 606 -26.42 -9.53 -1.81
N VAL A 607 -25.28 -8.90 -1.54
CA VAL A 607 -23.98 -9.32 -2.06
C VAL A 607 -23.16 -9.86 -0.89
N VAL A 608 -22.53 -11.00 -1.11
CA VAL A 608 -21.84 -11.77 -0.07
C VAL A 608 -20.35 -11.81 -0.39
N SER A 609 -19.50 -11.56 0.59
CA SER A 609 -18.04 -11.62 0.44
C SER A 609 -17.36 -12.15 1.68
N ASP A 610 -16.16 -12.68 1.49
CA ASP A 610 -15.27 -13.15 2.54
C ASP A 610 -14.67 -11.95 3.31
N VAL A 611 -14.75 -11.99 4.65
CA VAL A 611 -14.29 -10.90 5.54
C VAL A 611 -12.77 -10.72 5.53
N TYR A 612 -12.02 -11.80 5.29
CA TYR A 612 -10.56 -11.83 5.42
C TYR A 612 -9.82 -11.60 4.10
N THR A 613 -10.54 -11.61 2.97
CA THR A 613 -9.97 -11.38 1.64
C THR A 613 -10.71 -10.34 0.80
N GLY A 614 -11.94 -9.96 1.20
CA GLY A 614 -12.80 -9.05 0.43
C GLY A 614 -13.39 -9.66 -0.84
N ARG A 615 -13.08 -10.93 -1.12
CA ARG A 615 -13.52 -11.64 -2.32
C ARG A 615 -15.02 -11.88 -2.28
N VAL A 616 -15.71 -11.58 -3.37
CA VAL A 616 -17.12 -11.93 -3.56
C VAL A 616 -17.26 -13.45 -3.58
N ILE A 617 -18.20 -13.97 -2.80
CA ILE A 617 -18.51 -15.39 -2.70
C ILE A 617 -19.58 -15.70 -3.75
N GLU A 618 -19.26 -16.64 -4.64
CA GLU A 618 -20.14 -17.06 -5.72
C GLU A 618 -21.18 -18.09 -5.23
N PRO A 619 -22.34 -18.20 -5.89
CA PRO A 619 -23.31 -19.24 -5.59
C PRO A 619 -22.70 -20.66 -5.69
N GLY A 620 -22.97 -21.51 -4.69
CA GLY A 620 -22.52 -22.90 -4.65
C GLY A 620 -21.19 -23.14 -3.94
N GLU A 621 -20.47 -22.08 -3.53
CA GLU A 621 -19.30 -22.23 -2.67
C GLU A 621 -19.68 -22.76 -1.28
N ALA A 622 -18.84 -23.65 -0.72
CA ALA A 622 -19.09 -24.27 0.59
C ALA A 622 -19.31 -23.24 1.71
N LEU A 623 -18.58 -22.12 1.68
CA LEU A 623 -18.70 -21.02 2.64
C LEU A 623 -20.10 -20.40 2.68
N LEU A 624 -20.80 -20.31 1.54
CA LEU A 624 -22.15 -19.74 1.50
C LEU A 624 -23.16 -20.61 2.24
N SER A 625 -22.93 -21.93 2.29
CA SER A 625 -23.82 -22.88 2.97
C SER A 625 -23.78 -22.77 4.49
N GLN A 626 -22.74 -22.13 5.03
CA GLN A 626 -22.51 -21.98 6.46
C GLN A 626 -23.30 -20.80 7.05
N VAL A 627 -23.80 -19.87 6.22
CA VAL A 627 -24.44 -18.64 6.70
C VAL A 627 -25.89 -18.54 6.26
N ARG A 628 -26.77 -18.27 7.23
CA ARG A 628 -28.17 -17.96 6.93
C ARG A 628 -28.28 -16.52 6.48
N LEU A 629 -28.56 -16.32 5.18
CA LEU A 629 -28.84 -14.99 4.66
C LEU A 629 -30.10 -14.41 5.34
N PRO A 630 -30.13 -13.10 5.62
CA PRO A 630 -31.38 -12.44 6.00
C PRO A 630 -32.46 -12.79 4.99
N ALA A 631 -33.66 -13.10 5.48
CA ALA A 631 -34.82 -13.09 4.60
C ALA A 631 -34.88 -11.72 3.90
N ARG A 632 -35.49 -11.66 2.72
CA ARG A 632 -35.74 -10.42 1.95
C ARG A 632 -36.78 -9.54 2.68
N VAL A 633 -36.49 -9.16 3.92
CA VAL A 633 -37.44 -8.54 4.88
C VAL A 633 -37.57 -7.04 4.63
N GLN A 634 -36.80 -6.46 3.72
CA GLN A 634 -36.82 -5.01 3.45
C GLN A 634 -37.42 -4.66 2.08
N ASP A 635 -38.49 -5.35 1.67
CA ASP A 635 -39.32 -4.87 0.56
C ASP A 635 -40.03 -3.57 1.00
N GLY A 636 -39.53 -2.42 0.55
CA GLY A 636 -40.10 -1.10 0.84
C GLY A 636 -39.08 0.04 0.91
N PRO A 637 -39.56 1.29 0.95
CA PRO A 637 -38.71 2.49 0.96
C PRO A 637 -37.80 2.55 2.19
N GLN A 638 -36.47 2.52 1.96
CA GLN A 638 -35.46 2.56 3.03
C GLN A 638 -35.17 3.96 3.56
N PRO A 639 -34.84 4.16 4.84
CA PRO A 639 -34.54 5.49 5.36
C PRO A 639 -33.42 6.16 4.55
N SER A 640 -33.48 7.48 4.36
CA SER A 640 -32.48 8.20 3.55
C SER A 640 -31.05 8.04 4.08
N GLN A 641 -30.89 7.82 5.38
CA GLN A 641 -29.63 7.53 6.09
C GLN A 641 -29.91 6.61 7.29
N TYR A 642 -28.97 5.71 7.60
CA TYR A 642 -29.03 4.85 8.78
C TYR A 642 -28.24 5.49 9.94
N ARG A 643 -28.70 5.33 11.18
CA ARG A 643 -28.07 5.96 12.34
C ARG A 643 -28.18 5.07 13.57
N PRO A 644 -27.22 5.16 14.51
CA PRO A 644 -27.40 4.57 15.82
C PRO A 644 -28.59 5.23 16.53
N PRO A 645 -29.36 4.50 17.35
CA PRO A 645 -30.52 5.04 18.07
C PRO A 645 -30.20 6.26 18.96
N THR A 646 -28.95 6.40 19.38
CA THR A 646 -28.46 7.50 20.22
C THR A 646 -28.21 8.81 19.46
N GLN A 647 -28.13 8.78 18.12
CA GLN A 647 -27.86 9.98 17.31
C GLN A 647 -29.16 10.69 16.92
N VAL A 648 -29.41 11.84 17.57
CA VAL A 648 -30.62 12.65 17.39
C VAL A 648 -30.52 13.68 16.25
N ASP A 649 -29.32 14.09 15.83
CA ASP A 649 -29.09 15.08 14.78
C ASP A 649 -28.33 14.55 13.56
N ALA A 650 -28.46 15.24 12.43
CA ALA A 650 -28.08 14.71 11.12
C ALA A 650 -26.68 15.09 10.63
N TRP A 651 -26.14 16.22 11.08
CA TRP A 651 -25.02 16.88 10.39
C TRP A 651 -23.93 17.45 11.30
N LYS A 652 -24.20 17.62 12.60
CA LYS A 652 -23.25 18.15 13.60
C LYS A 652 -23.52 17.56 14.99
N PRO A 653 -23.39 16.24 15.16
CA PRO A 653 -23.58 15.60 16.45
C PRO A 653 -22.66 16.21 17.51
N LYS A 654 -23.20 16.37 18.72
CA LYS A 654 -22.40 16.75 19.90
C LYS A 654 -21.23 15.79 20.08
N GLN A 655 -20.14 16.29 20.66
CA GLN A 655 -19.00 15.48 21.07
C GLN A 655 -19.51 14.32 21.98
N PRO A 656 -19.11 13.06 21.72
CA PRO A 656 -19.50 11.94 22.55
C PRO A 656 -18.83 12.04 23.93
N ILE A 657 -19.58 11.88 25.01
CA ILE A 657 -19.04 11.73 26.38
C ILE A 657 -19.13 10.25 26.72
N ILE A 658 -18.01 9.56 26.81
CA ILE A 658 -17.97 8.09 26.94
C ILE A 658 -17.35 7.72 28.27
N GLY A 659 -18.12 7.87 29.36
CA GLY A 659 -17.70 7.48 30.70
C GLY A 659 -16.41 8.15 31.19
N ASP A 660 -15.78 7.51 32.18
CA ASP A 660 -14.56 7.99 32.82
C ASP A 660 -13.35 7.13 32.44
N ARG A 661 -12.15 7.68 32.57
CA ARG A 661 -10.85 7.00 32.48
C ARG A 661 -9.96 7.35 33.68
N ILE A 662 -8.87 6.60 33.84
CA ILE A 662 -7.75 7.03 34.68
C ILE A 662 -6.77 7.77 33.77
N ASN A 663 -6.46 9.02 34.09
CA ASN A 663 -5.50 9.81 33.33
C ASN A 663 -4.11 9.16 33.43
N PRO A 664 -3.47 8.78 32.30
CA PRO A 664 -2.21 8.06 32.32
C PRO A 664 -1.03 8.93 32.80
N LEU A 665 -1.18 10.26 32.78
CA LEU A 665 -0.17 11.20 33.24
C LEU A 665 -0.23 11.42 34.75
N THR A 666 -1.44 11.59 35.31
CA THR A 666 -1.62 11.97 36.72
C THR A 666 -2.07 10.83 37.63
N GLY A 667 -2.66 9.76 37.08
CA GLY A 667 -3.31 8.68 37.84
C GLY A 667 -4.67 9.05 38.42
N GLU A 668 -5.19 10.25 38.12
CA GLU A 668 -6.48 10.71 38.60
C GLU A 668 -7.62 10.29 37.69
N LYS A 669 -8.81 10.12 38.26
CA LYS A 669 -10.01 9.76 37.50
C LYS A 669 -10.60 11.01 36.83
N GLU A 670 -10.83 10.95 35.53
CA GLU A 670 -11.38 12.06 34.74
C GLU A 670 -12.40 11.57 33.69
N PRO A 671 -13.27 12.45 33.17
CA PRO A 671 -14.09 12.12 32.00
C PRO A 671 -13.21 11.79 30.79
N ARG A 672 -13.56 10.73 30.06
CA ARG A 672 -12.83 10.33 28.84
C ARG A 672 -13.11 11.35 27.73
N THR A 673 -12.07 12.05 27.31
CA THR A 673 -12.12 13.00 26.19
C THR A 673 -11.64 12.30 24.91
N ILE A 674 -12.42 12.42 23.84
CA ILE A 674 -12.12 11.80 22.55
C ILE A 674 -12.09 12.90 21.48
N PRO A 675 -10.91 13.28 20.97
CA PRO A 675 -10.79 14.31 19.93
C PRO A 675 -11.58 13.96 18.68
N LYS A 676 -12.49 14.84 18.29
CA LYS A 676 -13.23 14.70 17.04
C LYS A 676 -13.31 16.03 16.33
N SER A 677 -12.86 16.07 15.08
CA SER A 677 -12.91 17.28 14.25
C SER A 677 -14.27 17.42 13.55
N TYR A 678 -14.54 16.61 12.53
CA TYR A 678 -15.76 16.65 11.73
C TYR A 678 -16.18 15.28 11.19
N GLY A 679 -17.48 15.01 11.18
CA GLY A 679 -18.06 13.80 10.60
C GLY A 679 -19.59 13.83 10.63
N CYS A 680 -20.24 13.17 9.68
CA CYS A 680 -21.71 13.11 9.63
C CYS A 680 -22.32 12.12 10.65
N ASP A 681 -21.52 11.18 11.17
CA ASP A 681 -21.91 10.30 12.26
C ASP A 681 -21.46 10.85 13.62
N GLY A 682 -22.21 10.54 14.69
CA GLY A 682 -21.87 10.87 16.07
C GLY A 682 -20.72 10.08 16.66
N GLY A 683 -20.26 9.05 15.95
CA GLY A 683 -19.48 7.94 16.48
C GLY A 683 -20.37 6.85 17.10
N VAL A 684 -19.84 5.65 17.21
CA VAL A 684 -20.53 4.46 17.73
C VAL A 684 -19.63 3.77 18.75
N ASP A 685 -20.17 3.52 19.93
CA ASP A 685 -19.53 2.71 20.96
C ASP A 685 -19.92 1.25 20.77
N TYR A 686 -18.98 0.45 20.28
CA TYR A 686 -19.18 -0.98 20.06
C TYR A 686 -18.84 -1.82 21.28
N GLY A 687 -18.42 -1.24 22.40
CA GLY A 687 -18.02 -1.98 23.60
C GLY A 687 -16.58 -1.68 23.98
N ASN A 688 -15.61 -2.32 23.32
CA ASN A 688 -14.17 -2.03 23.52
C ASN A 688 -13.70 -0.86 22.65
N PHE A 689 -14.27 -0.74 21.45
CA PHE A 689 -13.92 0.26 20.45
C PHE A 689 -14.98 1.35 20.36
N PHE A 690 -14.53 2.58 20.29
CA PHE A 690 -15.33 3.68 19.78
C PHE A 690 -14.85 4.03 18.37
N THR A 691 -15.72 3.94 17.37
CA THR A 691 -15.38 4.29 15.99
C THR A 691 -16.16 5.51 15.55
N MET A 692 -15.63 6.27 14.59
CA MET A 692 -16.30 7.47 14.08
C MET A 692 -15.72 7.93 12.74
N ARG A 693 -16.39 8.88 12.09
CA ARG A 693 -15.72 9.77 11.14
C ARG A 693 -15.19 11.00 11.86
N SER A 694 -13.86 11.18 11.80
CA SER A 694 -13.15 12.36 12.28
C SER A 694 -12.21 12.83 11.16
N GLY A 695 -12.78 13.51 10.16
CA GLY A 695 -12.15 13.78 8.87
C GLY A 695 -12.08 12.53 7.99
N THR A 696 -11.35 11.52 8.44
CA THR A 696 -11.21 10.18 7.85
C THR A 696 -11.92 9.15 8.76
N PRO A 697 -12.03 7.87 8.37
CA PRO A 697 -12.38 6.82 9.33
C PRO A 697 -11.41 6.87 10.52
N ALA A 698 -11.93 6.74 11.74
CA ALA A 698 -11.13 6.80 12.94
C ALA A 698 -11.66 5.86 14.02
N PHE A 699 -10.79 5.48 14.95
CA PHE A 699 -11.16 4.67 16.11
C PHE A 699 -10.41 5.11 17.37
N TYR A 700 -10.93 4.66 18.51
CA TYR A 700 -10.36 4.78 19.84
C TYR A 700 -10.53 3.43 20.54
N ASP A 701 -9.43 2.81 20.97
CA ASP A 701 -9.44 1.58 21.78
C ASP A 701 -9.51 1.98 23.26
N LYS A 702 -10.66 1.72 23.91
CA LYS A 702 -10.90 2.11 25.29
C LYS A 702 -10.13 1.28 26.31
N ARG A 703 -9.56 0.13 25.92
CA ARG A 703 -8.74 -0.69 26.83
C ARG A 703 -7.35 -0.10 27.00
N LEU A 704 -6.81 0.43 25.90
CA LEU A 704 -5.52 1.10 25.88
C LEU A 704 -5.66 2.59 26.24
N GLU A 705 -6.84 3.20 26.07
CA GLU A 705 -6.98 4.66 26.03
C GLU A 705 -6.13 5.27 24.91
N SER A 706 -6.19 4.65 23.72
CA SER A 706 -5.23 4.81 22.61
C SER A 706 -5.04 6.23 22.09
N GLY A 707 -5.94 7.16 22.41
CA GLY A 707 -6.15 8.36 21.60
C GLY A 707 -6.90 8.03 20.32
N VAL A 708 -7.16 9.05 19.50
CA VAL A 708 -7.88 8.88 18.24
C VAL A 708 -6.90 8.55 17.12
N CYS A 709 -6.98 7.32 16.62
CA CYS A 709 -6.22 6.83 15.47
C CYS A 709 -7.03 7.06 14.19
N ASN A 710 -6.46 7.79 13.23
CA ASN A 710 -7.08 8.05 11.94
C ASN A 710 -6.59 7.05 10.88
N ILE A 711 -7.53 6.42 10.18
CA ILE A 711 -7.28 5.57 9.01
C ILE A 711 -7.34 6.48 7.78
N SER A 712 -6.21 7.09 7.44
CA SER A 712 -6.09 8.05 6.34
C SER A 712 -6.13 7.36 4.97
N GLY A 713 -6.75 8.04 4.00
CA GLY A 713 -6.89 7.55 2.62
C GLY A 713 -8.31 7.19 2.19
N PRO A 714 -9.02 6.28 2.89
CA PRO A 714 -10.39 5.92 2.59
C PRO A 714 -11.40 6.87 3.22
N ARG A 715 -12.68 6.63 2.92
CA ARG A 715 -13.82 7.39 3.45
C ARG A 715 -14.86 6.43 4.02
N SER A 716 -15.29 6.70 5.26
CA SER A 716 -16.46 6.04 5.84
C SER A 716 -17.76 6.59 5.26
N GLY A 717 -18.84 5.83 5.37
CA GLY A 717 -20.15 6.24 4.90
C GLY A 717 -20.64 7.55 5.56
N CYS A 718 -21.78 8.05 5.08
CA CYS A 718 -22.52 9.09 5.82
C CYS A 718 -23.07 8.56 7.15
N THR A 719 -23.09 7.24 7.30
CA THR A 719 -23.28 6.50 8.54
C THR A 719 -21.93 5.90 8.92
N ASN A 720 -21.62 5.82 10.21
CA ASN A 720 -20.40 5.14 10.65
C ASN A 720 -20.40 3.70 10.10
N SER A 721 -19.44 3.38 9.26
CA SER A 721 -19.31 2.06 8.62
C SER A 721 -18.09 1.28 9.14
N ILE A 722 -17.44 1.76 10.19
CA ILE A 722 -16.21 1.20 10.75
C ILE A 722 -16.62 0.24 11.86
N ILE A 723 -16.53 -1.06 11.59
CA ILE A 723 -17.24 -2.08 12.38
C ILE A 723 -16.24 -3.14 12.85
N PRO A 724 -15.97 -3.24 14.17
CA PRO A 724 -15.21 -4.36 14.72
C PRO A 724 -16.09 -5.60 14.72
N ALA A 725 -15.72 -6.65 13.99
CA ALA A 725 -16.46 -7.92 13.95
C ALA A 725 -15.60 -9.02 13.32
N CYS A 726 -15.91 -10.28 13.64
CA CYS A 726 -15.19 -11.46 13.14
C CYS A 726 -13.66 -11.39 13.41
N GLY A 727 -13.26 -10.68 14.48
CA GLY A 727 -11.88 -10.51 14.90
C GLY A 727 -11.08 -9.51 14.06
N VAL A 728 -11.72 -8.67 13.25
CA VAL A 728 -11.04 -7.66 12.44
C VAL A 728 -11.81 -6.34 12.42
N LEU A 729 -11.12 -5.22 12.16
CA LEU A 729 -11.78 -3.93 11.98
C LEU A 729 -12.13 -3.72 10.51
N ASN A 730 -13.42 -3.78 10.20
CA ASN A 730 -13.93 -3.68 8.82
C ASN A 730 -14.19 -2.23 8.44
N VAL A 731 -13.70 -1.81 7.28
CA VAL A 731 -13.92 -0.49 6.66
C VAL A 731 -14.43 -0.70 5.22
N PRO A 732 -15.71 -1.06 5.04
CA PRO A 732 -16.29 -1.33 3.73
C PRO A 732 -16.36 -0.07 2.86
N TYR A 733 -16.43 -0.27 1.54
CA TYR A 733 -16.35 0.80 0.55
C TYR A 733 -17.67 1.59 0.42
N PHE A 734 -17.80 2.71 1.13
CA PHE A 734 -19.03 3.55 1.17
C PHE A 734 -18.85 4.90 0.45
N TYR A 735 -18.28 4.87 -0.73
CA TYR A 735 -17.89 6.09 -1.45
C TYR A 735 -18.86 6.54 -2.53
N GLU A 736 -19.60 5.61 -3.14
CA GLU A 736 -20.38 5.92 -4.33
C GLU A 736 -21.37 7.05 -4.07
N GLY A 737 -21.47 7.95 -5.06
CA GLY A 737 -22.24 9.19 -4.96
C GLY A 737 -21.56 10.31 -4.15
N CYS A 738 -20.29 10.20 -3.74
CA CYS A 738 -19.45 11.31 -3.23
C CYS A 738 -18.45 11.74 -4.30
N THR A 739 -18.16 13.04 -4.36
CA THR A 739 -17.10 13.61 -5.21
C THR A 739 -15.94 14.16 -4.36
N CYS A 740 -15.82 13.57 -3.19
CA CYS A 740 -14.89 13.96 -2.13
C CYS A 740 -13.46 13.60 -2.57
N SER A 741 -12.45 14.21 -1.98
CA SER A 741 -11.07 14.07 -2.43
C SER A 741 -10.22 13.12 -1.59
N TYR A 742 -10.86 12.14 -0.96
CA TYR A 742 -10.11 11.10 -0.28
C TYR A 742 -9.42 10.25 -1.35
N PRO A 743 -8.11 9.99 -1.22
CA PRO A 743 -7.31 9.46 -2.32
C PRO A 743 -7.59 8.01 -2.67
N LEU A 744 -8.12 7.21 -1.73
CA LEU A 744 -8.30 5.76 -1.84
C LEU A 744 -9.79 5.37 -1.74
N PRO A 745 -10.52 5.35 -2.86
CA PRO A 745 -11.90 4.90 -2.94
C PRO A 745 -11.97 3.37 -2.95
N ALA A 746 -11.62 2.73 -1.84
CA ALA A 746 -11.61 1.28 -1.69
C ALA A 746 -12.19 0.86 -0.33
N GLY A 747 -12.55 -0.42 -0.23
CA GLY A 747 -12.80 -1.08 1.06
C GLY A 747 -11.50 -1.69 1.56
N LEU A 748 -11.39 -1.80 2.88
CA LEU A 748 -10.27 -2.47 3.54
C LEU A 748 -10.69 -3.09 4.86
N THR A 749 -9.87 -4.01 5.33
CA THR A 749 -9.97 -4.61 6.66
C THR A 749 -8.63 -4.49 7.36
N LEU A 750 -8.65 -4.19 8.66
CA LEU A 750 -7.46 -4.11 9.49
C LEU A 750 -7.41 -5.26 10.50
N VAL A 751 -6.21 -5.75 10.77
CA VAL A 751 -5.91 -6.81 11.74
C VAL A 751 -5.04 -6.26 12.87
N ASN A 752 -5.14 -6.84 14.06
CA ASN A 752 -4.26 -6.52 15.18
C ASN A 752 -2.79 -6.76 14.80
N MET A 753 -1.94 -5.79 15.15
CA MET A 753 -0.51 -5.78 14.89
C MET A 753 0.25 -5.74 16.22
N PRO A 754 1.50 -6.24 16.26
CA PRO A 754 2.30 -6.17 17.48
C PRO A 754 2.53 -4.71 17.92
N PRO A 755 2.78 -4.45 19.22
CA PRO A 755 3.06 -3.10 19.73
C PRO A 755 4.26 -2.38 19.07
N THR A 756 5.12 -3.10 18.36
CA THR A 756 6.22 -2.52 17.56
C THR A 756 5.76 -1.91 16.24
N HIS A 757 4.56 -2.25 15.75
CA HIS A 757 3.96 -1.64 14.57
C HIS A 757 3.73 -0.16 14.78
N GLU A 758 4.00 0.68 13.79
CA GLU A 758 3.83 2.12 13.91
C GLU A 758 2.36 2.52 13.77
N GLN A 759 1.84 3.24 14.76
CA GLN A 759 0.51 3.84 14.70
C GLN A 759 0.48 5.04 15.64
N TRP A 760 0.02 6.17 15.14
CA TRP A 760 -0.05 7.44 15.87
C TRP A 760 -1.48 7.86 16.11
N ALA A 761 -1.68 8.58 17.21
CA ALA A 761 -2.96 9.09 17.64
C ALA A 761 -2.87 10.55 18.07
N SER A 762 -4.02 11.21 18.13
CA SER A 762 -4.18 12.48 18.86
C SER A 762 -4.93 12.16 20.14
N TRP A 763 -4.32 12.43 21.30
CA TRP A 763 -4.92 12.07 22.58
C TRP A 763 -5.91 13.13 23.10
N GLY A 764 -5.72 14.39 22.70
CA GLY A 764 -6.58 15.51 23.02
C GLY A 764 -5.96 16.51 23.99
N PRO A 765 -6.59 17.69 24.15
CA PRO A 765 -6.06 18.73 25.00
C PRO A 765 -6.19 18.36 26.49
N GLY A 766 -5.28 18.89 27.30
CA GLY A 766 -5.37 18.83 28.76
C GLY A 766 -4.10 19.39 29.39
N SER A 767 -4.22 20.45 30.20
CA SER A 767 -3.11 20.89 31.06
C SER A 767 -3.04 19.96 32.25
N VAL A 768 -1.87 19.40 32.52
CA VAL A 768 -1.67 18.45 33.61
C VAL A 768 -0.60 18.95 34.58
N GLU A 769 -1.01 19.18 35.82
CA GLU A 769 -0.10 19.34 36.95
C GLU A 769 0.04 18.00 37.69
N SER A 770 1.11 17.84 38.48
CA SER A 770 1.36 16.63 39.27
C SER A 770 1.52 15.35 38.43
N ILE A 771 2.22 15.44 37.31
CA ILE A 771 2.54 14.32 36.43
C ILE A 771 3.33 13.26 37.20
N GLN A 772 2.87 12.02 37.16
CA GLN A 772 3.51 10.85 37.78
C GLN A 772 4.15 9.92 36.75
N ARG A 773 3.70 9.98 35.49
CA ARG A 773 4.23 9.15 34.41
C ARG A 773 4.10 9.89 33.08
N VAL A 774 5.14 9.92 32.27
CA VAL A 774 5.06 10.46 30.89
C VAL A 774 6.22 9.94 30.04
N GLY A 775 5.95 9.67 28.78
CA GLY A 775 6.96 9.52 27.74
C GLY A 775 7.01 10.78 26.88
N ILE A 776 8.19 11.28 26.54
CA ILE A 776 8.39 12.34 25.54
C ILE A 776 9.12 11.73 24.36
N ASN A 777 8.52 11.78 23.18
CA ASN A 777 9.07 11.28 21.93
C ASN A 777 9.46 12.45 21.02
N PHE A 778 10.76 12.70 20.88
CA PHE A 778 11.23 13.88 20.15
C PHE A 778 11.09 13.66 18.65
N GLY A 779 10.50 14.61 17.94
CA GLY A 779 10.33 14.57 16.49
C GLY A 779 9.23 13.64 15.98
N ALA A 780 8.60 12.84 16.85
CA ALA A 780 7.50 11.96 16.48
C ALA A 780 6.32 12.74 15.87
N PRO A 781 5.53 12.13 14.99
CA PRO A 781 4.44 12.81 14.31
C PRO A 781 3.14 12.84 15.12
N GLY A 782 3.05 12.19 16.29
CA GLY A 782 1.83 12.11 17.09
C GLY A 782 2.02 11.44 18.45
N ASP A 783 0.95 11.38 19.24
CA ASP A 783 0.94 10.73 20.54
C ASP A 783 0.77 9.21 20.41
N ARG A 784 1.18 8.48 21.46
CA ARG A 784 0.99 7.04 21.52
C ARG A 784 0.96 6.49 22.94
N MET A 785 0.09 5.54 23.19
CA MET A 785 -0.01 4.85 24.48
C MET A 785 0.66 3.46 24.42
N THR A 786 1.38 3.07 25.47
CA THR A 786 1.88 1.69 25.63
C THR A 786 0.97 0.84 26.51
N GLU A 787 1.05 -0.48 26.36
CA GLU A 787 0.27 -1.43 27.16
C GLU A 787 0.62 -1.37 28.67
N GLU A 788 1.84 -0.93 29.00
CA GLU A 788 2.32 -0.74 30.37
C GLU A 788 1.81 0.54 31.03
N GLY A 789 1.04 1.37 30.34
CA GLY A 789 0.41 2.55 30.91
C GLY A 789 1.15 3.86 30.70
N THR A 790 2.18 3.93 29.84
CA THR A 790 2.88 5.19 29.53
C THR A 790 2.27 5.86 28.31
N LEU A 791 1.79 7.10 28.48
CA LEU A 791 1.43 7.99 27.38
C LEU A 791 2.69 8.71 26.89
N TRP A 792 3.10 8.39 25.66
CA TRP A 792 4.14 9.06 24.93
C TRP A 792 3.57 10.24 24.15
N LEU A 793 4.07 11.42 24.46
CA LEU A 793 3.70 12.68 23.83
C LEU A 793 4.78 13.07 22.83
N GLU A 794 4.36 13.53 21.67
CA GLU A 794 5.26 14.13 20.69
C GLU A 794 5.86 15.44 21.19
N HIS A 795 7.11 15.72 20.79
CA HIS A 795 7.72 17.04 20.99
C HIS A 795 8.67 17.42 19.85
N PRO A 796 8.50 18.57 19.17
CA PRO A 796 7.37 19.50 19.31
C PRO A 796 6.07 18.90 18.77
N ILE A 797 4.94 19.51 19.09
CA ILE A 797 3.62 19.06 18.62
C ILE A 797 3.52 19.19 17.08
N ARG A 798 3.18 18.09 16.40
CA ARG A 798 2.96 17.96 14.95
C ARG A 798 1.66 17.22 14.60
N GLY A 799 1.20 16.29 15.41
CA GLY A 799 0.12 15.31 15.17
C GLY A 799 -1.28 15.69 15.62
N GLY A 800 -1.49 16.95 16.01
CA GLY A 800 -2.81 17.46 16.39
C GLY A 800 -2.87 17.87 17.85
N MET A 801 -3.96 17.52 18.52
CA MET A 801 -4.17 17.91 19.92
C MET A 801 -3.48 16.90 20.86
N SER A 802 -2.51 17.37 21.64
CA SER A 802 -1.82 16.63 22.70
C SER A 802 -2.03 17.33 24.06
N PRO A 803 -1.89 16.59 25.18
CA PRO A 803 -1.77 17.20 26.51
C PRO A 803 -0.64 18.23 26.59
N ASP A 804 -0.86 19.31 27.35
CA ASP A 804 0.06 20.42 27.51
C ASP A 804 1.09 20.11 28.61
N VAL A 805 2.03 19.21 28.30
CA VAL A 805 3.21 18.94 29.12
C VAL A 805 4.33 19.88 28.69
N HIS A 806 4.82 20.69 29.61
CA HIS A 806 5.85 21.67 29.30
C HIS A 806 7.23 21.03 29.20
N VAL A 807 7.74 20.98 27.96
CA VAL A 807 9.07 20.48 27.61
C VAL A 807 9.86 21.59 26.93
N SER A 808 11.12 21.78 27.35
CA SER A 808 12.05 22.71 26.71
C SER A 808 13.32 22.01 26.29
N VAL A 809 13.79 22.25 25.07
CA VAL A 809 15.05 21.75 24.53
C VAL A 809 16.00 22.92 24.29
N GLU A 810 17.21 22.83 24.86
CA GLU A 810 18.28 23.82 24.73
C GLU A 810 19.38 23.25 23.83
N PRO A 811 19.95 24.02 22.88
CA PRO A 811 19.42 25.28 22.36
C PRO A 811 18.15 25.06 21.51
N GLU A 812 17.36 26.13 21.31
CA GLU A 812 16.18 26.08 20.43
C GLU A 812 16.51 25.69 18.98
N SER A 813 17.77 25.86 18.58
CA SER A 813 18.28 25.46 17.26
C SER A 813 18.55 23.96 17.12
N ALA A 814 18.27 23.15 18.14
CA ALA A 814 18.41 21.70 18.06
C ALA A 814 17.49 21.13 16.96
N GLU A 815 17.97 20.09 16.28
CA GLU A 815 17.40 19.61 15.02
C GLU A 815 16.56 18.35 15.26
N TYR A 816 15.25 18.46 15.07
CA TYR A 816 14.33 17.32 15.16
C TYR A 816 14.32 16.52 13.86
N PHE A 817 14.26 15.20 13.97
CA PHE A 817 14.12 14.30 12.83
C PHE A 817 13.07 13.22 13.12
N TYR A 818 12.51 12.67 12.05
CA TYR A 818 11.65 11.49 12.09
C TYR A 818 11.98 10.59 10.90
N ARG A 819 11.90 9.29 11.13
CA ARG A 819 11.94 8.23 10.13
C ARG A 819 10.80 7.28 10.47
N HIS A 820 10.29 6.58 9.47
CA HIS A 820 9.33 5.51 9.77
C HIS A 820 10.04 4.38 10.55
N SER A 821 9.45 3.93 11.64
CA SER A 821 9.97 2.91 12.55
C SER A 821 10.19 1.54 11.90
N VAL A 822 9.62 1.31 10.72
CA VAL A 822 9.88 0.09 9.95
C VAL A 822 11.36 -0.02 9.52
N TRP A 823 12.13 1.08 9.54
CA TRP A 823 13.56 1.09 9.25
C TRP A 823 14.44 0.63 10.42
N ILE A 824 13.91 0.58 11.65
CA ILE A 824 14.65 0.12 12.83
C ILE A 824 14.85 -1.40 12.73
N ARG A 825 16.10 -1.84 12.90
CA ARG A 825 16.56 -3.23 12.65
C ARG A 825 16.70 -4.05 13.93
N GLY A 826 16.50 -3.45 15.09
CA GLY A 826 16.61 -4.11 16.40
C GLY A 826 17.01 -3.13 17.49
N GLY A 827 17.45 -3.68 18.63
CA GLY A 827 17.83 -2.91 19.80
C GLY A 827 16.82 -3.01 20.95
N GLU A 828 17.02 -2.15 21.95
CA GLU A 828 16.20 -2.08 23.16
C GLU A 828 15.05 -1.09 23.02
N GLY A 829 13.95 -1.32 23.73
CA GLY A 829 12.82 -0.39 23.77
C GLY A 829 11.95 -0.42 22.52
N TRP A 830 11.29 0.70 22.24
CA TRP A 830 10.26 0.78 21.19
C TRP A 830 10.83 1.33 19.87
N PRO A 831 10.68 0.61 18.74
CA PRO A 831 11.15 1.09 17.43
C PRO A 831 10.60 2.46 17.05
N TRP A 832 9.33 2.74 17.37
CA TRP A 832 8.68 4.01 17.05
C TRP A 832 9.07 5.16 18.00
N VAL A 833 9.69 4.88 19.15
CA VAL A 833 10.39 5.92 19.94
C VAL A 833 11.76 6.18 19.33
N ALA A 834 12.49 5.12 19.00
CA ALA A 834 13.84 5.19 18.44
C ALA A 834 13.91 5.89 17.07
N ALA A 835 12.87 5.76 16.25
CA ALA A 835 12.87 6.24 14.87
C ALA A 835 12.72 7.77 14.72
N SER A 836 12.57 8.49 15.82
CA SER A 836 12.58 9.95 15.87
C SER A 836 13.54 10.43 16.94
N GLY A 837 13.92 11.70 16.87
CA GLY A 837 14.73 12.30 17.91
C GLY A 837 15.08 13.76 17.70
N VAL A 838 15.96 14.24 18.54
CA VAL A 838 16.58 15.56 18.46
C VAL A 838 18.11 15.46 18.47
N LYS A 839 18.76 16.17 17.54
CA LYS A 839 20.22 16.27 17.40
C LYS A 839 20.73 17.63 17.90
N GLY A 840 21.80 17.63 18.67
CA GLY A 840 22.48 18.84 19.15
C GLY A 840 21.82 19.51 20.36
N ALA A 841 20.95 18.79 21.08
CA ALA A 841 20.42 19.25 22.36
C ALA A 841 21.53 19.19 23.44
N SER A 842 21.79 20.30 24.13
CA SER A 842 22.66 20.36 25.30
C SER A 842 21.90 20.14 26.61
N ALA A 843 20.60 20.43 26.64
CA ALA A 843 19.75 20.07 27.76
C ALA A 843 18.28 19.91 27.36
N VAL A 844 17.57 19.08 28.12
CA VAL A 844 16.12 18.90 28.02
C VAL A 844 15.50 19.04 29.41
N LYS A 845 14.41 19.79 29.52
CA LYS A 845 13.64 19.93 30.77
C LYS A 845 12.21 19.48 30.58
N ILE A 846 11.67 18.82 31.61
CA ILE A 846 10.25 18.46 31.73
C ILE A 846 9.76 19.04 33.06
N THR A 847 8.72 19.88 33.04
CA THR A 847 8.15 20.49 34.25
C THR A 847 6.74 19.97 34.54
N GLY A 848 6.22 20.26 35.74
CA GLY A 848 4.91 19.80 36.19
C GLY A 848 4.91 18.39 36.79
N LEU A 849 6.09 17.80 37.02
CA LEU A 849 6.24 16.51 37.67
C LEU A 849 5.83 16.59 39.15
N LYS A 850 5.24 15.51 39.67
CA LYS A 850 4.97 15.36 41.10
C LYS A 850 6.27 14.99 41.81
N PRO A 851 6.72 15.74 42.83
CA PRO A 851 7.97 15.41 43.53
C PRO A 851 7.98 13.96 44.06
N GLY A 852 9.11 13.27 43.91
CA GLY A 852 9.24 11.88 44.31
C GLY A 852 10.46 11.18 43.71
N LEU A 853 10.49 9.86 43.88
CA LEU A 853 11.45 8.98 43.23
C LEU A 853 10.89 8.51 41.89
N TYR A 854 11.75 8.44 40.88
CA TYR A 854 11.39 8.05 39.53
C TYR A 854 12.37 7.02 38.96
N THR A 855 11.84 6.10 38.17
CA THR A 855 12.56 5.44 37.10
C THR A 855 12.64 6.40 35.91
N LEU A 856 13.86 6.66 35.42
CA LEU A 856 14.14 7.42 34.20
C LEU A 856 14.73 6.47 33.16
N ARG A 857 14.19 6.51 31.94
CA ARG A 857 14.76 5.85 30.76
C ARG A 857 15.02 6.85 29.64
N LEU A 858 16.19 6.75 29.04
CA LEU A 858 16.63 7.58 27.91
C LEU A 858 16.86 6.69 26.70
N TYR A 859 16.24 7.04 25.57
CA TYR A 859 16.25 6.26 24.33
C TYR A 859 17.16 6.92 23.29
N PHE A 860 17.95 6.13 22.59
CA PHE A 860 18.86 6.61 21.54
C PHE A 860 18.87 5.66 20.35
N ALA A 861 18.87 6.20 19.13
CA ALA A 861 19.17 5.45 17.92
C ALA A 861 19.74 6.36 16.83
N GLU A 862 20.86 5.95 16.23
CA GLU A 862 21.46 6.65 15.10
C GLU A 862 20.73 6.28 13.79
N MET A 863 20.23 7.28 13.07
CA MET A 863 19.35 7.12 11.90
C MET A 863 19.98 7.60 10.59
N ASP A 864 21.21 8.08 10.63
CA ASP A 864 22.00 8.38 9.44
C ASP A 864 22.51 7.07 8.84
N ASP A 865 22.37 6.90 7.52
CA ASP A 865 22.74 5.65 6.83
C ASP A 865 24.26 5.40 6.81
N ASP A 866 25.06 6.47 6.82
CA ASP A 866 26.52 6.45 7.01
C ASP A 866 26.92 7.41 8.14
N PRO A 867 26.80 6.97 9.41
CA PRO A 867 26.91 7.87 10.53
C PRO A 867 28.36 8.13 10.94
N SER A 868 28.67 9.39 11.26
CA SER A 868 29.89 9.73 12.00
C SER A 868 29.74 9.38 13.49
N PRO A 869 30.81 9.02 14.23
CA PRO A 869 30.73 8.75 15.65
C PRO A 869 30.13 9.92 16.44
N ARG A 870 29.13 9.62 17.29
CA ARG A 870 28.51 10.57 18.22
C ARG A 870 28.78 10.12 19.65
N ARG A 871 29.57 10.91 20.37
CA ARG A 871 29.95 10.66 21.76
C ARG A 871 29.60 11.84 22.63
N PHE A 872 28.95 11.57 23.77
CA PHE A 872 28.53 12.61 24.70
C PHE A 872 28.32 12.07 26.12
N THR A 873 28.38 12.97 27.08
CA THR A 873 28.07 12.72 28.50
C THR A 873 26.59 12.96 28.75
N ILE A 874 25.98 12.16 29.63
CA ILE A 874 24.61 12.32 30.13
C ILE A 874 24.67 12.58 31.63
N ALA A 875 24.07 13.67 32.07
CA ALA A 875 23.89 13.98 33.49
C ALA A 875 22.43 14.37 33.78
N VAL A 876 22.01 14.14 35.02
CA VAL A 876 20.70 14.56 35.54
C VAL A 876 20.91 15.26 36.87
N GLY A 877 20.60 16.55 36.92
CA GLY A 877 20.97 17.40 38.05
C GLY A 877 22.49 17.39 38.29
N GLN A 878 22.94 16.93 39.45
CA GLN A 878 24.37 16.82 39.78
C GLN A 878 24.96 15.41 39.54
N GLN A 879 24.15 14.45 39.09
CA GLN A 879 24.55 13.06 38.91
C GLN A 879 24.90 12.78 37.44
N THR A 880 26.14 12.35 37.18
CA THR A 880 26.51 11.80 35.86
C THR A 880 25.96 10.39 35.72
N LEU A 881 25.11 10.16 34.72
CA LEU A 881 24.55 8.83 34.41
C LEU A 881 25.48 8.03 33.50
N VAL A 882 25.98 8.66 32.43
CA VAL A 882 26.89 8.05 31.46
C VAL A 882 27.98 9.07 31.11
N ALA A 883 29.24 8.73 31.35
CA ALA A 883 30.35 9.66 31.14
C ALA A 883 30.82 9.78 29.68
N ASP A 884 30.52 8.78 28.85
CA ASP A 884 31.01 8.67 27.48
C ASP A 884 30.13 7.69 26.69
N LEU A 885 28.91 8.10 26.36
CA LEU A 885 28.00 7.29 25.56
C LEU A 885 28.45 7.31 24.10
N ASP A 886 28.70 6.16 23.50
CA ASP A 886 28.89 5.99 22.06
C ASP A 886 27.68 5.23 21.48
N VAL A 887 26.71 5.97 20.95
CA VAL A 887 25.41 5.41 20.55
C VAL A 887 25.59 4.29 19.52
N ILE A 888 26.43 4.49 18.51
CA ILE A 888 26.60 3.53 17.42
C ILE A 888 27.30 2.28 17.92
N LYS A 889 28.38 2.46 18.68
CA LYS A 889 29.15 1.33 19.21
C LYS A 889 28.33 0.49 20.18
N GLU A 890 27.58 1.15 21.06
CA GLU A 890 26.77 0.48 22.08
C GLU A 890 25.50 -0.16 21.50
N ALA A 891 24.89 0.45 20.47
CA ALA A 891 23.77 -0.15 19.75
C ALA A 891 24.19 -1.25 18.77
N GLY A 892 25.49 -1.39 18.46
CA GLY A 892 25.97 -2.36 17.48
C GLY A 892 25.78 -1.94 16.01
N GLY A 893 25.44 -0.67 15.76
CA GLY A 893 25.30 -0.09 14.42
C GLY A 893 24.21 0.97 14.30
N ALA A 894 24.08 1.56 13.12
CA ALA A 894 22.96 2.44 12.77
C ALA A 894 21.62 1.67 12.74
N MET A 895 20.52 2.40 12.90
CA MET A 895 19.15 1.89 12.91
C MET A 895 18.89 0.85 14.01
N GLN A 896 19.67 0.88 15.08
CA GLN A 896 19.50 0.06 16.28
C GLN A 896 19.37 0.98 17.49
N SER A 897 18.49 0.60 18.42
CA SER A 897 18.20 1.40 19.61
C SER A 897 18.89 0.88 20.87
N ILE A 898 19.20 1.81 21.78
CA ILE A 898 19.65 1.52 23.14
C ILE A 898 18.84 2.32 24.15
N VAL A 899 18.67 1.77 25.35
CA VAL A 899 17.98 2.43 26.46
C VAL A 899 18.93 2.55 27.66
N ARG A 900 19.02 3.73 28.26
CA ARG A 900 19.73 3.95 29.52
C ARG A 900 18.72 4.18 30.63
N GLU A 901 18.67 3.24 31.57
CA GLU A 901 17.74 3.28 32.71
C GLU A 901 18.46 3.70 33.99
N THR A 902 17.80 4.48 34.83
CA THR A 902 18.20 4.79 36.19
C THR A 902 16.97 4.78 37.09
N ASN A 903 17.07 4.04 38.20
CA ASN A 903 15.99 3.89 39.18
C ASN A 903 16.26 4.74 40.43
N SER A 904 15.21 5.02 41.17
CA SER A 904 15.17 5.79 42.42
C SER A 904 15.80 7.17 42.29
N LEU A 905 15.60 7.82 41.15
CA LEU A 905 16.05 9.17 40.89
C LEU A 905 15.14 10.16 41.63
N SER A 906 15.71 10.98 42.52
CA SER A 906 14.97 12.03 43.22
C SER A 906 14.69 13.21 42.28
N VAL A 907 13.43 13.42 41.93
CA VAL A 907 12.98 14.50 41.04
C VAL A 907 12.03 15.44 41.80
N GLY A 908 12.23 16.75 41.62
CA GLY A 908 11.33 17.78 42.14
C GLY A 908 10.12 17.98 41.24
N SER A 909 9.73 19.24 41.01
CA SER A 909 8.71 19.59 40.01
C SER A 909 9.25 19.70 38.58
N GLU A 910 10.57 19.58 38.42
CA GLU A 910 11.30 19.65 37.16
C GLU A 910 12.32 18.51 37.10
N LEU A 911 12.39 17.85 35.95
CA LEU A 911 13.51 16.99 35.54
C LEU A 911 14.33 17.75 34.50
N ARG A 912 15.65 17.86 34.72
CA ARG A 912 16.61 18.35 33.73
C ARG A 912 17.62 17.27 33.37
N VAL A 913 17.73 16.96 32.08
CA VAL A 913 18.74 16.07 31.50
C VAL A 913 19.74 16.93 30.73
N ASP A 914 21.02 16.88 31.11
CA ASP A 914 22.12 17.58 30.46
C ASP A 914 22.90 16.61 29.56
N LEU A 915 23.17 17.05 28.33
CA LEU A 915 23.88 16.31 27.29
C LEU A 915 25.12 17.11 26.88
N THR A 916 26.32 16.63 27.21
CA THR A 916 27.57 17.35 26.89
C THR A 916 28.32 16.68 25.76
N GLU A 917 28.44 17.36 24.63
CA GLU A 917 29.16 16.86 23.45
C GLU A 917 30.63 16.53 23.77
N LEU A 918 31.07 15.34 23.36
CA LEU A 918 32.48 14.95 23.33
C LEU A 918 32.98 14.85 21.88
N THR A 919 32.18 14.26 20.99
CA THR A 919 32.45 14.18 19.54
C THR A 919 31.13 14.11 18.77
N GLY A 920 30.93 14.98 17.78
CA GLY A 920 29.68 15.08 17.03
C GLY A 920 28.53 15.67 17.85
N LYS A 921 27.42 16.01 17.18
CA LYS A 921 26.21 16.50 17.86
C LYS A 921 25.64 15.41 18.78
N THR A 922 25.16 15.80 19.96
CA THR A 922 24.35 14.93 20.83
C THR A 922 23.10 14.42 20.10
N LEU A 923 22.51 13.36 20.65
CA LEU A 923 21.34 12.71 20.10
C LEU A 923 20.45 12.22 21.25
N LEU A 924 19.14 12.38 21.15
CA LEU A 924 18.17 11.81 22.08
C LEU A 924 16.87 11.52 21.34
N SER A 925 16.38 10.28 21.41
CA SER A 925 15.15 9.87 20.76
C SER A 925 13.93 10.09 21.65
N GLY A 926 14.03 9.72 22.93
CA GLY A 926 12.94 9.91 23.87
C GLY A 926 13.34 9.79 25.34
N ILE A 927 12.46 10.27 26.21
CA ILE A 927 12.57 10.22 27.67
C ILE A 927 11.30 9.56 28.21
N GLU A 928 11.43 8.52 29.03
CA GLU A 928 10.33 7.98 29.83
C GLU A 928 10.61 8.20 31.30
N VAL A 929 9.64 8.78 32.01
CA VAL A 929 9.68 8.95 33.47
C VAL A 929 8.49 8.25 34.10
N ILE A 930 8.76 7.44 35.12
CA ILE A 930 7.75 6.67 35.86
C ILE A 930 8.01 6.87 37.35
N ARG A 931 7.05 7.45 38.07
CA ARG A 931 7.13 7.62 39.53
C ARG A 931 7.04 6.26 40.23
N GLU A 932 7.92 6.03 41.20
CA GLU A 932 8.01 4.80 42.00
C GLU A 932 6.96 4.70 43.11
#